data_AF-A0A4U1ENA4-F1
#
_entry.id   AF-A0A4U1ENA4-F1
#
_cell.length_a   1.000
_cell.length_b   1.000
_cell.length_c   1.000
_cell.angle_alpha   90.00
_cell.angle_beta   90.00
_cell.angle_gamma   90.00
#
_symmetry.space_group_name_H-M   'P 1'
#
loop_
_entity.id
_entity.type
_entity.pdbx_description
1 polymer ?
#
loop_
_entity_poly.entity_id
_entity_poly.type
_entity_poly.pdbx_seq_one_letter_code
_entity_poly.pdbx_strand_id
1 'polypeptide(L)'
;NYLEKFYQLPRYKYQSERKNSTSVIVEKLKEMQQFFGLNITGKPNEETLEIMRKPRCGVPDTGNFMITPGNPKWKQTNLTYRIINYTPDLSEAEVETALEKAFKLWSRVSPLNFTKTSQEEADIKIAFLQGDHGDNSPFDGPNGILAHAFQPGPGIGGDVHFDAEETWTKTSRNYNLFLVAAHEFGHSLGLAHSSDPGALMYPNYAFSEPSTYSLPQDDINGIQAIYGPSSNPVQPTGPTTPTACDPRLTFDAITTLRGEILFFKDKYFWRKHPHLRRVELNFISLFWPSLVNGIQAAYEDFDKDLIFVFKGNQYWALSGYDIQQGYPKNIANYGFPSSVQAIDAAVSYRGKTYFFVNNQFWRYDDQSQSMEPGYPKSIASSFQGIESRVDAVFQKNSFFLFFSGPRYYAFDLSAHRKMEYEENMQLAQAYLNQFYSLEIEGSHLVQSKNRSVIDSKIREMQAFFGLTVTGKLDSNTLEIMKTPRIVNYTPDMARADVDEAIQKGLEVWSKVTPLIFTKISKGIADIMIAFRTRVHGWCPRYFDGPLGVLGHAFPPGLGLGGDTHFDEDENWTKDGAGFNLFLVAAHEFGHSLGLSHTNDQTALMFPNYVSLDPSKYPLSQDDINGIQSIYGSPPKTPAKPKGPTVPHACDPDLTFDAITTFRREVMFFKGRHLWRIYYDITDVEFELISSFWPSLPADIQAAYENPRDKILVFKDENFWMIRGYAVLPDYPKSIHILGFPRRVKKIDAAVCDRNTRKTYFFVGIWYDEVTQTMDKGYPHRVVKYFPGIGLQVDAAFQHKGFFYFFRRSKQFEYDPKAKNVTRIMKTNTWFQCREPLNSSSDFTISEENVHSGRVEMFYHKNLNLLIFSIVHVLKNYSYQ
;
A
#
# COMPACT_ATOMS: atom_id res chain seq x y z
N ASN A 1 4.44 -19.22 -14.29
CA ASN A 1 3.86 -20.20 -13.36
C ASN A 1 3.61 -19.60 -11.97
N TYR A 2 4.62 -19.34 -11.10
CA TYR A 2 4.36 -18.75 -9.77
C TYR A 2 3.49 -17.48 -9.84
N LEU A 3 3.87 -16.51 -10.68
CA LEU A 3 3.09 -15.28 -10.88
C LEU A 3 1.71 -15.52 -11.55
N GLU A 4 1.54 -16.60 -12.30
CA GLU A 4 0.22 -16.97 -12.87
C GLU A 4 -0.71 -17.47 -11.77
N LYS A 5 -0.19 -18.33 -10.89
CA LYS A 5 -0.94 -18.92 -9.77
C LYS A 5 -1.30 -17.87 -8.72
N PHE A 6 -0.32 -17.09 -8.25
CA PHE A 6 -0.51 -16.27 -7.04
C PHE A 6 -0.67 -14.77 -7.31
N TYR A 7 -0.32 -14.29 -8.51
CA TYR A 7 -0.36 -12.87 -8.89
C TYR A 7 -1.18 -12.61 -10.16
N GLN A 8 -2.04 -13.58 -10.54
CA GLN A 8 -3.00 -13.46 -11.63
C GLN A 8 -2.39 -13.05 -13.00
N LEU A 9 -1.14 -13.47 -13.26
CA LEU A 9 -0.50 -13.23 -14.56
C LEU A 9 -1.27 -13.98 -15.67
N PRO A 10 -1.75 -13.31 -16.75
CA PRO A 10 -2.50 -13.97 -17.81
C PRO A 10 -1.69 -15.03 -18.58
N ARG A 11 -2.33 -16.15 -18.95
CA ARG A 11 -1.73 -17.17 -19.84
C ARG A 11 -1.91 -16.78 -21.31
N TYR A 12 -0.82 -16.43 -21.98
CA TYR A 12 -0.82 -16.08 -23.41
C TYR A 12 -0.59 -17.30 -24.32
N LYS A 13 -1.34 -17.40 -25.43
CA LYS A 13 -1.32 -18.54 -26.38
C LYS A 13 -0.35 -18.38 -27.57
N TYR A 14 0.18 -17.18 -27.87
CA TYR A 14 1.00 -16.92 -29.07
C TYR A 14 2.36 -16.23 -28.79
N GLN A 15 3.37 -16.53 -29.62
CA GLN A 15 4.74 -16.00 -29.47
C GLN A 15 4.87 -14.48 -29.73
N SER A 16 3.98 -13.86 -30.50
CA SER A 16 3.99 -12.42 -30.81
C SER A 16 3.58 -11.54 -29.62
N GLU A 17 2.72 -12.04 -28.73
CA GLU A 17 2.24 -11.34 -27.52
C GLU A 17 3.30 -11.30 -26.40
N ARG A 18 4.35 -12.13 -26.50
CA ARG A 18 5.45 -12.19 -25.51
C ARG A 18 6.37 -10.96 -25.51
N LYS A 19 6.37 -10.13 -26.55
CA LYS A 19 7.20 -8.90 -26.59
C LYS A 19 6.63 -7.75 -25.75
N ASN A 20 5.31 -7.70 -25.56
CA ASN A 20 4.67 -6.80 -24.58
C ASN A 20 4.58 -7.43 -23.18
N SER A 21 4.68 -8.77 -23.07
CA SER A 21 4.56 -9.51 -21.80
C SER A 21 5.72 -9.30 -20.84
N THR A 22 6.90 -8.85 -21.31
CA THR A 22 8.04 -8.61 -20.42
C THR A 22 7.72 -7.51 -19.41
N SER A 23 6.95 -6.50 -19.79
CA SER A 23 6.51 -5.43 -18.87
C SER A 23 5.55 -5.95 -17.79
N VAL A 24 4.56 -6.77 -18.17
CA VAL A 24 3.55 -7.32 -17.25
C VAL A 24 4.18 -8.29 -16.25
N ILE A 25 5.10 -9.15 -16.70
CA ILE A 25 5.85 -10.05 -15.81
C ILE A 25 6.67 -9.24 -14.81
N VAL A 26 7.34 -8.17 -15.27
CA VAL A 26 8.14 -7.29 -14.41
C VAL A 26 7.27 -6.62 -13.36
N GLU A 27 6.10 -6.09 -13.71
CA GLU A 27 5.20 -5.46 -12.74
C GLU A 27 4.62 -6.48 -11.74
N LYS A 28 4.17 -7.66 -12.18
CA LYS A 28 3.73 -8.73 -11.26
C LYS A 28 4.85 -9.22 -10.34
N LEU A 29 6.08 -9.23 -10.83
CA LEU A 29 7.24 -9.57 -10.01
C LEU A 29 7.55 -8.48 -8.98
N LYS A 30 7.37 -7.21 -9.32
CA LYS A 30 7.49 -6.09 -8.36
C LYS A 30 6.40 -6.15 -7.29
N GLU A 31 5.16 -6.46 -7.66
CA GLU A 31 4.06 -6.67 -6.70
C GLU A 31 4.41 -7.78 -5.71
N MET A 32 4.92 -8.92 -6.21
CA MET A 32 5.38 -10.02 -5.36
C MET A 32 6.54 -9.61 -4.45
N GLN A 33 7.56 -8.94 -5.00
CA GLN A 33 8.69 -8.46 -4.20
C GLN A 33 8.23 -7.49 -3.11
N GLN A 34 7.29 -6.60 -3.42
CA GLN A 34 6.73 -5.67 -2.44
C GLN A 34 5.97 -6.41 -1.33
N PHE A 35 5.15 -7.41 -1.68
CA PHE A 35 4.38 -8.19 -0.71
C PHE A 35 5.28 -8.90 0.30
N PHE A 36 6.37 -9.50 -0.17
CA PHE A 36 7.31 -10.24 0.67
C PHE A 36 8.40 -9.34 1.31
N GLY A 37 8.30 -8.01 1.16
CA GLY A 37 9.29 -7.06 1.71
C GLY A 37 10.68 -7.14 1.06
N LEU A 38 10.79 -7.75 -0.11
CA LEU A 38 12.02 -7.89 -0.89
C LEU A 38 12.36 -6.60 -1.64
N ASN A 39 13.58 -6.55 -2.18
CA ASN A 39 13.97 -5.45 -3.06
C ASN A 39 13.14 -5.45 -4.37
N ILE A 40 12.45 -4.34 -4.62
CA ILE A 40 11.54 -4.16 -5.76
C ILE A 40 12.36 -3.86 -7.01
N THR A 41 12.93 -4.91 -7.60
CA THR A 41 13.79 -4.83 -8.79
C THR A 41 13.06 -5.19 -10.07
N GLY A 42 11.94 -5.92 -9.98
CA GLY A 42 11.28 -6.55 -11.10
C GLY A 42 12.14 -7.60 -11.79
N LYS A 43 13.18 -8.10 -11.12
CA LYS A 43 14.08 -9.15 -11.60
C LYS A 43 14.06 -10.32 -10.62
N PRO A 44 14.08 -11.57 -11.09
CA PRO A 44 14.10 -12.74 -10.23
C PRO A 44 15.53 -12.97 -9.70
N ASN A 45 15.95 -12.15 -8.73
CA ASN A 45 17.20 -12.35 -8.02
C ASN A 45 17.12 -13.62 -7.14
N GLU A 46 18.26 -14.03 -6.58
CA GLU A 46 18.37 -15.25 -5.77
C GLU A 46 17.37 -15.26 -4.61
N GLU A 47 17.28 -14.16 -3.86
CA GLU A 47 16.31 -13.96 -2.77
C GLU A 47 14.85 -14.14 -3.23
N THR A 48 14.47 -13.56 -4.38
CA THR A 48 13.12 -13.70 -4.94
C THR A 48 12.82 -15.15 -5.29
N LEU A 49 13.77 -15.85 -5.90
CA LEU A 49 13.62 -17.26 -6.26
C LEU A 49 13.60 -18.18 -5.03
N GLU A 50 14.33 -17.84 -3.96
CA GLU A 50 14.29 -18.53 -2.68
C GLU A 50 12.90 -18.47 -2.07
N ILE A 51 12.29 -17.28 -1.98
CA ILE A 51 10.93 -17.11 -1.45
C ILE A 51 9.90 -17.86 -2.31
N MET A 52 10.02 -17.82 -3.64
CA MET A 52 9.10 -18.52 -4.55
C MET A 52 9.13 -20.05 -4.41
N ARG A 53 10.23 -20.61 -3.93
CA ARG A 53 10.40 -22.07 -3.77
C ARG A 53 9.88 -22.58 -2.42
N LYS A 54 9.55 -21.70 -1.48
CA LYS A 54 9.11 -22.11 -0.16
C LYS A 54 7.70 -22.71 -0.22
N PRO A 55 7.43 -23.79 0.52
CA PRO A 55 6.08 -24.34 0.65
C PRO A 55 5.14 -23.29 1.22
N ARG A 56 3.91 -23.23 0.70
CA ARG A 56 2.97 -22.14 0.95
C ARG A 56 1.51 -22.56 0.79
N CYS A 57 0.60 -21.69 1.18
CA CYS A 57 -0.82 -21.79 0.85
C CYS A 57 -1.05 -21.59 -0.67
N GLY A 58 -2.05 -22.29 -1.21
CA GLY A 58 -2.47 -22.27 -2.61
C GLY A 58 -3.28 -21.03 -3.02
N VAL A 59 -3.73 -20.24 -2.06
CA VAL A 59 -4.53 -19.03 -2.30
C VAL A 59 -3.66 -17.89 -2.88
N PRO A 60 -4.17 -17.07 -3.83
CA PRO A 60 -3.42 -15.92 -4.37
C PRO A 60 -3.12 -14.81 -3.35
N ASP A 61 -2.01 -14.09 -3.54
CA ASP A 61 -1.54 -13.02 -2.63
C ASP A 61 -2.14 -11.64 -2.96
N THR A 62 -2.91 -11.55 -4.05
CA THR A 62 -3.47 -10.30 -4.54
C THR A 62 -4.61 -9.80 -3.66
N GLY A 63 -4.28 -8.96 -2.69
CA GLY A 63 -5.19 -8.20 -1.84
C GLY A 63 -4.38 -7.32 -0.91
N ASN A 64 -4.49 -5.99 -1.05
CA ASN A 64 -3.99 -5.10 0.00
C ASN A 64 -4.99 -5.19 1.15
N PHE A 65 -4.53 -5.62 2.34
CA PHE A 65 -5.27 -5.90 3.57
C PHE A 65 -5.84 -7.31 3.71
N MET A 66 -5.90 -7.79 4.97
CA MET A 66 -6.48 -9.05 5.45
C MET A 66 -7.97 -9.24 5.14
N ILE A 67 -8.57 -8.46 4.24
CA ILE A 67 -9.98 -8.53 3.85
C ILE A 67 -10.03 -8.65 2.33
N THR A 68 -10.63 -9.73 1.84
CA THR A 68 -10.74 -10.00 0.40
C THR A 68 -11.72 -9.04 -0.30
N PRO A 69 -11.51 -8.72 -1.60
CA PRO A 69 -12.43 -7.86 -2.36
C PRO A 69 -13.88 -8.34 -2.27
N GLY A 70 -14.77 -7.46 -1.81
CA GLY A 70 -16.19 -7.77 -1.56
C GLY A 70 -16.54 -8.07 -0.09
N ASN A 71 -15.55 -8.09 0.81
CA ASN A 71 -15.70 -8.35 2.25
C ASN A 71 -16.55 -9.60 2.56
N PRO A 72 -16.25 -10.76 1.94
CA PRO A 72 -17.00 -11.98 2.20
C PRO A 72 -16.86 -12.36 3.68
N LYS A 73 -17.99 -12.39 4.38
CA LYS A 73 -18.08 -12.84 5.77
C LYS A 73 -19.27 -13.76 5.94
N TRP A 74 -19.17 -14.67 6.90
CA TRP A 74 -20.33 -15.43 7.34
C TRP A 74 -21.35 -14.50 8.00
N LYS A 75 -22.61 -14.65 7.61
CA LYS A 75 -23.72 -13.89 8.23
C LYS A 75 -23.99 -14.34 9.67
N GLN A 76 -23.71 -15.60 9.96
CA GLN A 76 -23.86 -16.24 11.26
C GLN A 76 -22.50 -16.38 11.94
N THR A 77 -22.50 -16.42 13.28
CA THR A 77 -21.29 -16.66 14.08
C THR A 77 -21.18 -18.09 14.58
N ASN A 78 -22.26 -18.86 14.58
CA ASN A 78 -22.24 -20.30 14.83
C ASN A 78 -22.09 -21.03 13.50
N LEU A 79 -20.90 -21.53 13.23
CA LEU A 79 -20.54 -22.23 12.01
C LEU A 79 -20.43 -23.73 12.26
N THR A 80 -20.82 -24.50 11.28
CA THR A 80 -20.72 -25.96 11.27
C THR A 80 -19.58 -26.39 10.37
N TYR A 81 -18.85 -27.43 10.78
CA TYR A 81 -17.82 -28.01 9.94
C TYR A 81 -17.94 -29.53 9.88
N ARG A 82 -17.48 -30.11 8.77
CA ARG A 82 -17.47 -31.56 8.55
C ARG A 82 -16.15 -32.01 7.96
N ILE A 83 -15.61 -33.10 8.49
CA ILE A 83 -14.46 -33.78 7.91
C ILE A 83 -14.99 -34.83 6.92
N ILE A 84 -14.58 -34.74 5.66
CA ILE A 84 -15.03 -35.59 4.57
C ILE A 84 -14.21 -36.89 4.53
N ASN A 85 -12.89 -36.77 4.66
CA ASN A 85 -11.95 -37.87 4.74
C ASN A 85 -10.74 -37.47 5.60
N TYR A 86 -9.85 -38.42 5.88
CA TYR A 86 -8.68 -38.25 6.74
C TYR A 86 -7.40 -38.61 5.98
N THR A 87 -6.29 -37.95 6.33
CA THR A 87 -4.94 -38.36 5.90
C THR A 87 -4.55 -39.70 6.56
N PRO A 88 -3.85 -40.61 5.86
CA PRO A 88 -3.29 -41.82 6.45
C PRO A 88 -2.07 -41.57 7.36
N ASP A 89 -1.48 -40.37 7.34
CA ASP A 89 -0.24 -40.07 8.08
C ASP A 89 -0.46 -39.91 9.60
N LEU A 90 -1.69 -39.60 10.00
CA LEU A 90 -2.10 -39.35 11.37
C LEU A 90 -3.36 -40.16 11.68
N SER A 91 -3.52 -40.58 12.94
CA SER A 91 -4.80 -41.17 13.36
C SER A 91 -5.93 -40.16 13.29
N GLU A 92 -7.17 -40.61 13.07
CA GLU A 92 -8.34 -39.73 13.00
C GLU A 92 -8.45 -38.83 14.23
N ALA A 93 -8.18 -39.37 15.44
CA ALA A 93 -8.20 -38.61 16.68
C ALA A 93 -7.16 -37.47 16.70
N GLU A 94 -5.98 -37.69 16.11
CA GLU A 94 -4.94 -36.65 16.01
C GLU A 94 -5.32 -35.56 15.01
N VAL A 95 -5.92 -35.94 13.87
CA VAL A 95 -6.48 -34.99 12.90
C VAL A 95 -7.56 -34.15 13.57
N GLU A 96 -8.54 -34.79 14.21
CA GLU A 96 -9.63 -34.09 14.90
C GLU A 96 -9.11 -33.12 15.96
N THR A 97 -8.14 -33.57 16.77
CA THR A 97 -7.51 -32.72 17.79
C THR A 97 -6.82 -31.51 17.16
N ALA A 98 -6.11 -31.70 16.04
CA ALA A 98 -5.42 -30.62 15.34
C ALA A 98 -6.42 -29.58 14.78
N LEU A 99 -7.48 -30.05 14.13
CA LEU A 99 -8.51 -29.18 13.54
C LEU A 99 -9.32 -28.44 14.61
N GLU A 100 -9.72 -29.12 15.70
CA GLU A 100 -10.42 -28.48 16.81
C GLU A 100 -9.56 -27.40 17.46
N LYS A 101 -8.26 -27.67 17.65
CA LYS A 101 -7.32 -26.69 18.19
C LYS A 101 -7.14 -25.49 17.26
N ALA A 102 -7.13 -25.71 15.94
CA ALA A 102 -7.05 -24.64 14.94
C ALA A 102 -8.30 -23.73 15.00
N PHE A 103 -9.52 -24.29 15.02
CA PHE A 103 -10.75 -23.50 15.20
C PHE A 103 -10.78 -22.73 16.52
N LYS A 104 -10.24 -23.31 17.61
CA LYS A 104 -10.14 -22.65 18.91
C LYS A 104 -9.28 -21.39 18.91
N LEU A 105 -8.30 -21.26 18.01
CA LEU A 105 -7.52 -20.02 17.90
C LEU A 105 -8.42 -18.85 17.50
N TRP A 106 -9.29 -19.08 16.51
CA TRP A 106 -10.19 -18.06 15.97
C TRP A 106 -11.38 -17.77 16.90
N SER A 107 -12.01 -18.80 17.48
CA SER A 107 -13.15 -18.60 18.39
C SER A 107 -12.76 -17.93 19.71
N ARG A 108 -11.51 -18.09 20.17
CA ARG A 108 -11.05 -17.43 21.41
C ARG A 108 -11.01 -15.90 21.31
N VAL A 109 -10.79 -15.38 20.11
CA VAL A 109 -10.55 -13.94 19.88
C VAL A 109 -11.72 -13.23 19.18
N SER A 110 -12.78 -13.96 18.84
CA SER A 110 -13.94 -13.47 18.08
C SER A 110 -15.25 -14.04 18.67
N PRO A 111 -16.45 -13.60 18.23
CA PRO A 111 -17.72 -14.21 18.65
C PRO A 111 -18.05 -15.52 17.92
N LEU A 112 -17.13 -16.03 17.09
CA LEU A 112 -17.34 -17.24 16.30
C LEU A 112 -17.34 -18.50 17.18
N ASN A 113 -18.18 -19.47 16.81
CA ASN A 113 -18.23 -20.78 17.42
C ASN A 113 -18.34 -21.85 16.33
N PHE A 114 -17.66 -22.98 16.54
CA PHE A 114 -17.52 -24.04 15.54
C PHE A 114 -18.06 -25.34 16.08
N THR A 115 -18.96 -25.98 15.35
CA THR A 115 -19.59 -27.25 15.75
C THR A 115 -19.36 -28.30 14.67
N LYS A 116 -18.74 -29.43 15.05
CA LYS A 116 -18.60 -30.57 14.15
C LYS A 116 -19.97 -31.17 13.88
N THR A 117 -20.29 -31.44 12.62
CA THR A 117 -21.55 -32.09 12.22
C THR A 117 -21.28 -33.35 11.39
N SER A 118 -22.21 -34.30 11.47
CA SER A 118 -22.26 -35.48 10.58
C SER A 118 -23.24 -35.31 9.43
N GLN A 119 -23.96 -34.18 9.36
CA GLN A 119 -24.88 -33.85 8.27
C GLN A 119 -24.12 -33.67 6.95
N GLU A 120 -24.77 -33.97 5.82
CA GLU A 120 -24.17 -33.85 4.48
C GLU A 120 -23.72 -32.42 4.17
N GLU A 121 -24.54 -31.44 4.53
CA GLU A 121 -24.22 -30.03 4.42
C GLU A 121 -23.59 -29.49 5.71
N ALA A 122 -22.56 -28.68 5.55
CA ALA A 122 -21.86 -27.93 6.59
C ALA A 122 -21.36 -26.61 5.98
N ASP A 123 -21.13 -25.60 6.81
CA ASP A 123 -20.58 -24.31 6.34
C ASP A 123 -19.13 -24.45 5.87
N ILE A 124 -18.38 -25.39 6.44
CA ILE A 124 -16.97 -25.67 6.12
C ILE A 124 -16.77 -27.17 5.97
N LYS A 125 -16.51 -27.66 4.74
CA LYS A 125 -16.12 -29.05 4.49
C LYS A 125 -14.60 -29.15 4.39
N ILE A 126 -14.04 -30.15 5.07
CA ILE A 126 -12.60 -30.36 5.18
C ILE A 126 -12.24 -31.68 4.49
N ALA A 127 -11.35 -31.63 3.51
CA ALA A 127 -10.93 -32.81 2.76
C ALA A 127 -9.43 -32.84 2.48
N PHE A 128 -8.88 -34.05 2.37
CA PHE A 128 -7.54 -34.36 1.90
C PHE A 128 -7.64 -34.91 0.48
N LEU A 129 -7.09 -34.19 -0.49
CA LEU A 129 -7.29 -34.43 -1.93
C LEU A 129 -5.95 -34.44 -2.67
N GLN A 130 -5.89 -35.06 -3.85
CA GLN A 130 -4.66 -35.17 -4.65
C GLN A 130 -4.84 -34.51 -6.02
N GLY A 131 -3.78 -33.89 -6.54
CA GLY A 131 -3.75 -33.32 -7.89
C GLY A 131 -4.99 -32.49 -8.25
N ASP A 132 -5.56 -32.73 -9.44
CA ASP A 132 -6.83 -32.13 -9.84
C ASP A 132 -8.02 -32.81 -9.14
N HIS A 133 -8.74 -32.04 -8.34
CA HIS A 133 -9.83 -32.51 -7.49
C HIS A 133 -11.16 -31.76 -7.74
N GLY A 134 -11.31 -31.16 -8.93
CA GLY A 134 -12.61 -30.73 -9.45
C GLY A 134 -13.07 -29.33 -9.05
N ASP A 135 -12.22 -28.53 -8.41
CA ASP A 135 -12.51 -27.14 -7.98
C ASP A 135 -11.73 -26.07 -8.79
N ASN A 136 -11.00 -26.50 -9.83
CA ASN A 136 -10.08 -25.71 -10.66
C ASN A 136 -8.80 -25.19 -9.97
N SER A 137 -8.49 -25.69 -8.77
CA SER A 137 -7.28 -25.36 -8.01
C SER A 137 -6.44 -26.63 -7.76
N PRO A 138 -5.85 -27.24 -8.80
CA PRO A 138 -5.15 -28.51 -8.64
C PRO A 138 -3.88 -28.36 -7.78
N PHE A 139 -3.64 -29.35 -6.93
CA PHE A 139 -2.38 -29.48 -6.17
C PHE A 139 -1.21 -29.89 -7.08
N ASP A 140 0.01 -29.61 -6.62
CA ASP A 140 1.24 -29.86 -7.39
C ASP A 140 2.10 -31.04 -6.90
N GLY A 141 1.58 -31.83 -5.97
CA GLY A 141 2.25 -32.99 -5.39
C GLY A 141 3.13 -32.58 -4.21
N PRO A 142 4.10 -33.42 -3.80
CA PRO A 142 4.85 -33.18 -2.57
C PRO A 142 5.70 -31.90 -2.64
N ASN A 143 5.56 -31.07 -1.61
CA ASN A 143 6.09 -29.72 -1.48
C ASN A 143 5.52 -28.72 -2.49
N GLY A 144 5.39 -27.47 -2.07
CA GLY A 144 4.84 -26.40 -2.91
C GLY A 144 3.54 -25.91 -2.31
N ILE A 145 2.40 -26.28 -2.88
CA ILE A 145 1.08 -25.92 -2.34
C ILE A 145 0.66 -26.95 -1.29
N LEU A 146 0.57 -26.52 -0.04
CA LEU A 146 0.22 -27.41 1.07
C LEU A 146 -1.28 -27.65 1.20
N ALA A 147 -2.05 -26.60 0.97
CA ALA A 147 -3.49 -26.56 1.14
C ALA A 147 -4.05 -25.29 0.47
N HIS A 148 -5.36 -25.23 0.32
CA HIS A 148 -6.08 -23.98 0.04
C HIS A 148 -7.48 -24.03 0.64
N ALA A 149 -8.07 -22.84 0.80
CA ALA A 149 -9.42 -22.68 1.26
C ALA A 149 -10.19 -21.63 0.46
N PHE A 150 -11.50 -21.81 0.40
CA PHE A 150 -12.41 -20.88 -0.25
C PHE A 150 -12.96 -19.87 0.76
N GLN A 151 -13.11 -18.63 0.30
CA GLN A 151 -13.71 -17.55 1.09
C GLN A 151 -15.18 -17.87 1.48
N PRO A 152 -15.74 -17.21 2.52
CA PRO A 152 -17.12 -17.42 2.94
C PRO A 152 -18.13 -17.30 1.81
N GLY A 153 -19.01 -18.29 1.65
CA GLY A 153 -20.01 -18.27 0.58
C GLY A 153 -20.84 -19.55 0.48
N PRO A 154 -21.82 -19.61 -0.43
CA PRO A 154 -22.59 -20.82 -0.68
C PRO A 154 -21.77 -21.87 -1.47
N GLY A 155 -22.21 -23.12 -1.42
CA GLY A 155 -21.59 -24.21 -2.20
C GLY A 155 -20.26 -24.63 -1.60
N ILE A 156 -19.17 -24.42 -2.35
CA ILE A 156 -17.79 -24.69 -1.88
C ILE A 156 -17.21 -23.54 -1.05
N GLY A 157 -17.95 -22.43 -0.87
CA GLY A 157 -17.48 -21.31 -0.06
C GLY A 157 -17.29 -21.72 1.39
N GLY A 158 -16.09 -21.50 1.94
CA GLY A 158 -15.69 -22.00 3.26
C GLY A 158 -14.87 -23.27 3.25
N ASP A 159 -14.97 -24.09 2.20
CA ASP A 159 -14.32 -25.41 2.17
C ASP A 159 -12.80 -25.30 2.20
N VAL A 160 -12.16 -26.30 2.82
CA VAL A 160 -10.72 -26.41 3.00
C VAL A 160 -10.22 -27.71 2.43
N HIS A 161 -9.25 -27.61 1.53
CA HIS A 161 -8.60 -28.74 0.91
C HIS A 161 -7.13 -28.78 1.33
N PHE A 162 -6.70 -29.93 1.84
CA PHE A 162 -5.31 -30.23 2.16
C PHE A 162 -4.74 -31.15 1.08
N ASP A 163 -3.49 -30.92 0.67
CA ASP A 163 -2.84 -31.82 -0.27
C ASP A 163 -2.51 -33.16 0.43
N ALA A 164 -3.13 -34.24 -0.05
CA ALA A 164 -2.94 -35.59 0.48
C ALA A 164 -1.62 -36.23 0.02
N GLU A 165 -0.87 -35.60 -0.89
CA GLU A 165 0.48 -36.02 -1.29
C GLU A 165 1.57 -35.46 -0.36
N GLU A 166 1.21 -34.54 0.54
CA GLU A 166 2.09 -34.06 1.60
C GLU A 166 2.14 -35.03 2.80
N THR A 167 3.28 -35.05 3.50
CA THR A 167 3.40 -35.81 4.74
C THR A 167 2.99 -34.96 5.95
N TRP A 168 1.81 -35.23 6.48
CA TRP A 168 1.21 -34.48 7.60
C TRP A 168 1.73 -34.97 8.94
N THR A 169 2.17 -34.04 9.80
CA THR A 169 2.68 -34.39 11.14
C THR A 169 2.16 -33.47 12.24
N LYS A 170 2.47 -33.83 13.49
CA LYS A 170 2.25 -33.00 14.69
C LYS A 170 3.51 -32.26 15.17
N THR A 171 4.62 -32.42 14.46
CA THR A 171 5.95 -31.96 14.87
C THR A 171 6.50 -30.93 13.88
N SER A 172 7.77 -30.55 14.02
CA SER A 172 8.49 -29.73 13.04
C SER A 172 8.94 -30.49 11.79
N ARG A 173 8.75 -31.82 11.74
CA ARG A 173 9.06 -32.62 10.55
C ARG A 173 7.97 -32.40 9.50
N ASN A 174 8.38 -32.05 8.27
CA ASN A 174 7.47 -31.74 7.16
C ASN A 174 6.42 -30.68 7.58
N TYR A 175 5.13 -30.97 7.41
CA TYR A 175 4.07 -29.97 7.57
C TYR A 175 3.17 -30.30 8.76
N ASN A 176 3.04 -29.32 9.66
CA ASN A 176 2.23 -29.45 10.86
C ASN A 176 0.77 -29.18 10.53
N LEU A 177 -0.09 -30.20 10.63
CA LEU A 177 -1.51 -30.08 10.24
C LEU A 177 -2.24 -28.99 11.01
N PHE A 178 -1.93 -28.79 12.30
CA PHE A 178 -2.57 -27.74 13.10
C PHE A 178 -2.26 -26.33 12.58
N LEU A 179 -1.01 -26.06 12.20
CA LEU A 179 -0.61 -24.74 11.71
C LEU A 179 -1.23 -24.44 10.34
N VAL A 180 -1.14 -25.39 9.41
CA VAL A 180 -1.72 -25.23 8.06
C VAL A 180 -3.24 -25.10 8.18
N ALA A 181 -3.91 -25.95 8.96
CA ALA A 181 -5.35 -25.83 9.16
C ALA A 181 -5.76 -24.50 9.80
N ALA A 182 -5.00 -24.00 10.77
CA ALA A 182 -5.29 -22.71 11.38
C ALA A 182 -5.21 -21.57 10.35
N HIS A 183 -4.22 -21.59 9.46
CA HIS A 183 -4.09 -20.65 8.35
C HIS A 183 -5.28 -20.75 7.38
N GLU A 184 -5.57 -21.95 6.88
CA GLU A 184 -6.66 -22.16 5.92
C GLU A 184 -8.04 -21.79 6.50
N PHE A 185 -8.27 -22.06 7.79
CA PHE A 185 -9.49 -21.60 8.45
C PHE A 185 -9.60 -20.08 8.51
N GLY A 186 -8.49 -19.34 8.54
CA GLY A 186 -8.52 -17.89 8.38
C GLY A 186 -9.15 -17.47 7.05
N HIS A 187 -8.77 -18.14 5.95
CA HIS A 187 -9.39 -17.93 4.64
C HIS A 187 -10.87 -18.33 4.61
N SER A 188 -11.22 -19.49 5.15
CA SER A 188 -12.63 -19.92 5.30
C SER A 188 -13.47 -18.92 6.10
N LEU A 189 -12.83 -18.07 6.92
CA LEU A 189 -13.47 -17.03 7.72
C LEU A 189 -13.44 -15.65 7.05
N GLY A 190 -12.82 -15.48 5.89
CA GLY A 190 -12.82 -14.22 5.15
C GLY A 190 -11.49 -13.47 5.16
N LEU A 191 -10.45 -14.01 5.80
CA LEU A 191 -9.13 -13.38 5.83
C LEU A 191 -8.41 -13.57 4.50
N ALA A 192 -7.64 -12.56 4.11
CA ALA A 192 -6.64 -12.64 3.05
C ALA A 192 -5.25 -12.93 3.65
N HIS A 193 -4.27 -13.24 2.79
CA HIS A 193 -2.88 -13.34 3.23
C HIS A 193 -2.39 -12.01 3.82
N SER A 194 -1.55 -12.12 4.85
CA SER A 194 -0.83 -10.99 5.43
C SER A 194 0.56 -10.85 4.82
N SER A 195 1.04 -9.61 4.72
CA SER A 195 2.44 -9.31 4.39
C SER A 195 3.34 -9.25 5.63
N ASP A 196 2.76 -9.33 6.83
CA ASP A 196 3.54 -9.48 8.07
C ASP A 196 4.11 -10.91 8.12
N PRO A 197 5.43 -11.10 8.05
CA PRO A 197 6.02 -12.44 8.18
C PRO A 197 5.62 -13.11 9.50
N GLY A 198 5.30 -12.30 10.53
CA GLY A 198 4.84 -12.67 11.86
C GLY A 198 3.53 -13.42 11.96
N ALA A 199 2.66 -13.16 10.98
CA ALA A 199 1.27 -13.55 11.00
C ALA A 199 1.09 -15.05 10.69
N LEU A 200 0.04 -15.64 11.25
CA LEU A 200 -0.43 -16.95 10.83
C LEU A 200 -0.84 -16.91 9.36
N MET A 201 -1.51 -15.84 8.93
CA MET A 201 -1.96 -15.63 7.55
C MET A 201 -0.85 -15.26 6.57
N TYR A 202 0.44 -15.33 6.95
CA TYR A 202 1.54 -15.19 5.99
C TYR A 202 1.57 -16.40 5.03
N PRO A 203 1.73 -16.21 3.70
CA PRO A 203 1.51 -17.30 2.74
C PRO A 203 2.47 -18.48 2.88
N ASN A 204 3.73 -18.20 3.22
CA ASN A 204 4.77 -19.22 3.29
C ASN A 204 4.74 -19.94 4.63
N TYR A 205 4.81 -21.26 4.60
CA TYR A 205 4.78 -22.08 5.80
C TYR A 205 6.03 -21.86 6.67
N ALA A 206 5.80 -21.49 7.92
CA ALA A 206 6.82 -21.39 8.95
C ALA A 206 6.38 -22.16 10.19
N PHE A 207 7.18 -23.15 10.59
CA PHE A 207 6.85 -23.94 11.79
C PHE A 207 6.91 -23.08 13.05
N SER A 208 5.93 -23.27 13.94
CA SER A 208 5.92 -22.74 15.30
C SER A 208 5.41 -23.82 16.25
N GLU A 209 6.02 -23.92 17.43
CA GLU A 209 5.72 -24.96 18.41
C GLU A 209 4.24 -24.91 18.87
N PRO A 210 3.41 -25.92 18.53
CA PRO A 210 1.98 -25.86 18.82
C PRO A 210 1.65 -25.74 20.31
N SER A 211 2.49 -26.27 21.20
CA SER A 211 2.23 -26.25 22.65
C SER A 211 2.26 -24.84 23.26
N THR A 212 3.03 -23.92 22.68
CA THR A 212 3.16 -22.53 23.13
C THR A 212 2.58 -21.52 22.13
N TYR A 213 1.97 -22.01 21.05
CA TYR A 213 1.45 -21.17 19.99
C TYR A 213 0.32 -20.26 20.46
N SER A 214 0.41 -18.99 20.09
CA SER A 214 -0.63 -17.99 20.25
C SER A 214 -0.81 -17.24 18.95
N LEU A 215 -2.05 -16.90 18.64
CA LEU A 215 -2.41 -16.17 17.43
C LEU A 215 -1.71 -14.80 17.45
N PRO A 216 -0.90 -14.45 16.43
CA PRO A 216 -0.26 -13.14 16.33
C PRO A 216 -1.25 -11.98 16.32
N GLN A 217 -0.78 -10.79 16.74
CA GLN A 217 -1.65 -9.63 16.88
C GLN A 217 -2.23 -9.16 15.54
N ASP A 218 -1.49 -9.33 14.44
CA ASP A 218 -1.96 -9.03 13.09
C ASP A 218 -3.23 -9.84 12.77
N ASP A 219 -3.18 -11.16 12.95
CA ASP A 219 -4.33 -12.04 12.69
C ASP A 219 -5.52 -11.76 13.63
N ILE A 220 -5.26 -11.42 14.90
CA ILE A 220 -6.31 -10.99 15.85
C ILE A 220 -7.01 -9.72 15.33
N ASN A 221 -6.24 -8.73 14.88
CA ASN A 221 -6.80 -7.50 14.33
C ASN A 221 -7.65 -7.80 13.08
N GLY A 222 -7.14 -8.66 12.19
CA GLY A 222 -7.84 -9.06 10.96
C GLY A 222 -9.18 -9.72 11.25
N ILE A 223 -9.22 -10.75 12.09
CA ILE A 223 -10.48 -11.48 12.36
C ILE A 223 -11.49 -10.62 13.13
N GLN A 224 -11.01 -9.77 14.04
CA GLN A 224 -11.86 -8.85 14.80
C GLN A 224 -12.40 -7.71 13.92
N ALA A 225 -11.69 -7.30 12.87
CA ALA A 225 -12.23 -6.35 11.90
C ALA A 225 -13.45 -6.92 11.14
N ILE A 226 -13.52 -8.24 10.95
CA ILE A 226 -14.64 -8.90 10.25
C ILE A 226 -15.81 -9.22 11.18
N TYR A 227 -15.51 -9.82 12.35
CA TYR A 227 -16.52 -10.39 13.25
C TYR A 227 -16.69 -9.64 14.58
N GLY A 228 -15.81 -8.69 14.88
CA GLY A 228 -15.72 -8.05 16.19
C GLY A 228 -14.93 -8.88 17.22
N PRO A 229 -14.61 -8.28 18.38
CA PRO A 229 -13.94 -8.97 19.47
C PRO A 229 -14.84 -10.02 20.13
N SER A 230 -14.23 -10.96 20.85
CA SER A 230 -14.97 -11.93 21.66
C SER A 230 -15.80 -11.23 22.75
N SER A 231 -16.84 -11.87 23.26
CA SER A 231 -17.62 -11.34 24.40
C SER A 231 -16.88 -11.38 25.75
N ASN A 232 -15.63 -11.83 25.77
CA ASN A 232 -14.84 -11.91 27.00
C ASN A 232 -14.45 -10.50 27.48
N PRO A 233 -14.54 -10.19 28.80
CA PRO A 233 -14.18 -8.88 29.33
C PRO A 233 -12.70 -8.52 29.11
N VAL A 234 -11.83 -9.53 29.08
CA VAL A 234 -10.40 -9.38 28.79
C VAL A 234 -10.14 -9.91 27.40
N GLN A 235 -9.80 -9.01 26.48
CA GLN A 235 -9.43 -9.42 25.13
C GLN A 235 -8.02 -10.02 25.13
N PRO A 236 -7.82 -11.18 24.50
CA PRO A 236 -6.49 -11.76 24.36
C PRO A 236 -5.63 -10.90 23.44
N THR A 237 -4.39 -10.65 23.85
CA THR A 237 -3.35 -10.01 23.03
C THR A 237 -2.41 -11.07 22.46
N GLY A 238 -1.97 -10.87 21.22
CA GLY A 238 -1.04 -11.75 20.52
C GLY A 238 0.41 -11.22 20.55
N PRO A 239 1.39 -12.06 20.20
CA PRO A 239 2.75 -11.58 19.94
C PRO A 239 2.75 -10.64 18.73
N THR A 240 3.55 -9.57 18.81
CA THR A 240 3.78 -8.62 17.71
C THR A 240 5.12 -8.86 17.05
N THR A 241 5.18 -8.66 15.74
CA THR A 241 6.42 -8.74 14.97
C THR A 241 7.40 -7.63 15.39
N PRO A 242 8.64 -7.96 15.77
CA PRO A 242 9.64 -6.96 16.12
C PRO A 242 9.94 -6.01 14.95
N THR A 243 10.16 -4.73 15.25
CA THR A 243 10.50 -3.72 14.24
C THR A 243 11.98 -3.34 14.33
N ALA A 244 12.68 -3.32 13.20
CA ALA A 244 14.14 -3.13 13.16
C ALA A 244 14.62 -1.80 13.76
N CYS A 245 13.75 -0.79 13.81
CA CYS A 245 14.09 0.54 14.28
C CYS A 245 13.50 0.88 15.66
N ASP A 246 12.89 -0.07 16.40
CA ASP A 246 12.46 0.17 17.79
C ASP A 246 13.71 0.53 18.64
N PRO A 247 13.73 1.70 19.33
CA PRO A 247 14.94 2.14 20.03
C PRO A 247 15.19 1.34 21.31
N ARG A 248 14.24 0.47 21.71
CA ARG A 248 14.34 -0.47 22.82
C ARG A 248 14.67 -1.88 22.33
N LEU A 249 14.84 -2.09 21.02
CA LEU A 249 15.17 -3.39 20.45
C LEU A 249 16.47 -3.92 21.07
N THR A 250 16.40 -5.14 21.55
CA THR A 250 17.56 -5.92 21.99
C THR A 250 17.66 -7.15 21.09
N PHE A 251 18.86 -7.71 20.98
CA PHE A 251 19.11 -8.91 20.20
C PHE A 251 19.50 -10.05 21.11
N ASP A 252 19.01 -11.25 20.81
CA ASP A 252 19.35 -12.43 21.58
C ASP A 252 20.68 -13.05 21.09
N ALA A 253 21.04 -12.83 19.82
CA ALA A 253 22.36 -13.14 19.27
C ALA A 253 22.63 -12.35 17.98
N ILE A 254 23.91 -12.14 17.64
CA ILE A 254 24.32 -11.52 16.38
C ILE A 254 25.53 -12.27 15.85
N THR A 255 25.56 -12.57 14.56
CA THR A 255 26.73 -13.16 13.89
C THR A 255 26.86 -12.63 12.47
N THR A 256 27.99 -12.90 11.85
CA THR A 256 28.18 -12.72 10.42
C THR A 256 27.90 -14.03 9.67
N LEU A 257 27.65 -13.92 8.36
CA LEU A 257 27.67 -15.02 7.41
C LEU A 257 28.15 -14.50 6.06
N ARG A 258 29.35 -14.88 5.62
CA ARG A 258 29.90 -14.52 4.29
C ARG A 258 29.80 -13.02 3.99
N GLY A 259 30.03 -12.18 5.01
CA GLY A 259 29.99 -10.73 4.92
C GLY A 259 28.64 -10.07 5.24
N GLU A 260 27.56 -10.84 5.31
CA GLU A 260 26.27 -10.36 5.84
C GLU A 260 26.24 -10.39 7.36
N ILE A 261 25.26 -9.70 7.94
CA ILE A 261 25.05 -9.69 9.38
C ILE A 261 23.66 -10.24 9.68
N LEU A 262 23.59 -11.23 10.56
CA LEU A 262 22.36 -11.85 11.05
C LEU A 262 22.12 -11.40 12.48
N PHE A 263 20.94 -10.84 12.74
CA PHE A 263 20.49 -10.41 14.06
C PHE A 263 19.33 -11.28 14.51
N PHE A 264 19.49 -12.09 15.55
CA PHE A 264 18.46 -13.00 16.03
C PHE A 264 17.64 -12.37 17.16
N LYS A 265 16.32 -12.56 17.11
CA LYS A 265 15.40 -12.15 18.17
C LYS A 265 14.17 -13.04 18.25
N ASP A 266 14.00 -13.71 19.38
CA ASP A 266 12.90 -14.63 19.67
C ASP A 266 12.78 -15.72 18.60
N LYS A 267 11.72 -15.70 17.77
CA LYS A 267 11.52 -16.62 16.64
C LYS A 267 11.94 -16.03 15.28
N TYR A 268 12.50 -14.82 15.31
CA TYR A 268 12.82 -14.01 14.13
C TYR A 268 14.32 -13.83 13.97
N PHE A 269 14.72 -13.45 12.76
CA PHE A 269 16.03 -12.84 12.53
C PHE A 269 15.97 -11.79 11.44
N TRP A 270 16.81 -10.77 11.55
CA TRP A 270 17.09 -9.85 10.45
C TRP A 270 18.37 -10.24 9.72
N ARG A 271 18.34 -10.11 8.40
CA ARG A 271 19.50 -10.24 7.53
C ARG A 271 19.86 -8.88 6.95
N LYS A 272 21.12 -8.47 7.12
CA LYS A 272 21.67 -7.23 6.56
C LYS A 272 22.75 -7.55 5.54
N HIS A 273 22.42 -7.35 4.28
CA HIS A 273 23.38 -7.44 3.19
C HIS A 273 24.24 -6.15 3.09
N PRO A 274 25.57 -6.23 2.85
CA PRO A 274 26.47 -5.06 2.83
C PRO A 274 26.09 -3.97 1.84
N HIS A 275 25.52 -4.35 0.70
CA HIS A 275 25.14 -3.44 -0.38
C HIS A 275 23.70 -2.92 -0.26
N LEU A 276 22.91 -3.42 0.69
CA LEU A 276 21.52 -3.01 0.88
C LEU A 276 21.40 -2.03 2.03
N ARG A 277 20.55 -1.00 1.84
CA ARG A 277 20.23 -0.02 2.89
C ARG A 277 19.19 -0.56 3.88
N ARG A 278 18.33 -1.47 3.43
CA ARG A 278 17.25 -2.08 4.23
C ARG A 278 17.71 -3.41 4.83
N VAL A 279 17.04 -3.81 5.91
CA VAL A 279 17.23 -5.12 6.57
C VAL A 279 15.99 -5.96 6.33
N GLU A 280 16.18 -7.25 6.08
CA GLU A 280 15.08 -8.17 5.79
C GLU A 280 14.74 -8.96 7.04
N LEU A 281 13.49 -8.91 7.48
CA LEU A 281 12.99 -9.66 8.63
C LEU A 281 12.44 -11.00 8.17
N ASN A 282 12.84 -12.07 8.86
CA ASN A 282 12.46 -13.43 8.53
C ASN A 282 12.19 -14.27 9.79
N PHE A 283 11.48 -15.38 9.61
CA PHE A 283 11.36 -16.41 10.65
C PHE A 283 12.56 -17.33 10.64
N ILE A 284 13.08 -17.66 11.82
CA ILE A 284 14.17 -18.64 11.94
C ILE A 284 13.74 -19.97 11.33
N SER A 285 12.53 -20.44 11.64
CA SER A 285 12.00 -21.72 11.15
C SER A 285 11.71 -21.75 9.65
N LEU A 286 11.63 -20.59 8.99
CA LEU A 286 11.50 -20.51 7.52
C LEU A 286 12.79 -20.92 6.81
N PHE A 287 13.94 -20.84 7.50
CA PHE A 287 15.26 -21.18 6.97
C PHE A 287 15.86 -22.41 7.65
N TRP A 288 15.60 -22.59 8.94
CA TRP A 288 16.03 -23.73 9.73
C TRP A 288 14.85 -24.31 10.53
N PRO A 289 13.98 -25.13 9.92
CA PRO A 289 12.71 -25.59 10.54
C PRO A 289 12.88 -26.37 11.85
N SER A 290 14.03 -27.04 12.03
CA SER A 290 14.35 -27.81 13.24
C SER A 290 15.23 -27.04 14.23
N LEU A 291 15.59 -25.79 13.94
CA LEU A 291 16.30 -24.92 14.86
C LEU A 291 15.35 -24.37 15.91
N VAL A 292 15.82 -24.30 17.15
CA VAL A 292 15.04 -23.79 18.28
C VAL A 292 14.93 -22.26 18.25
N ASN A 293 13.83 -21.74 18.80
CA ASN A 293 13.64 -20.29 18.98
C ASN A 293 14.42 -19.77 20.20
N GLY A 294 14.64 -18.45 20.23
CA GLY A 294 15.28 -17.72 21.32
C GLY A 294 16.76 -18.06 21.46
N ILE A 295 17.47 -18.10 20.33
CA ILE A 295 18.92 -18.32 20.23
C ILE A 295 19.65 -17.36 21.20
N GLN A 296 20.60 -17.85 21.98
CA GLN A 296 21.29 -17.05 23.01
C GLN A 296 22.69 -16.59 22.62
N ALA A 297 23.34 -17.28 21.68
CA ALA A 297 24.61 -16.84 21.12
C ALA A 297 24.79 -17.44 19.72
N ALA A 298 25.53 -16.75 18.87
CA ALA A 298 25.91 -17.27 17.57
C ALA A 298 27.29 -16.74 17.17
N TYR A 299 28.07 -17.51 16.42
CA TYR A 299 29.30 -17.04 15.80
C TYR A 299 29.58 -17.74 14.47
N GLU A 300 30.30 -17.08 13.58
CA GLU A 300 30.79 -17.63 12.31
C GLU A 300 32.19 -18.21 12.50
N ASP A 301 32.39 -19.45 12.07
CA ASP A 301 33.69 -20.06 11.84
C ASP A 301 34.03 -19.91 10.36
N PHE A 302 34.81 -18.88 10.02
CA PHE A 302 35.16 -18.55 8.64
C PHE A 302 35.95 -19.66 7.94
N ASP A 303 36.76 -20.42 8.68
CA ASP A 303 37.59 -21.49 8.09
C ASP A 303 36.75 -22.71 7.70
N LYS A 304 35.67 -22.96 8.46
CA LYS A 304 34.73 -24.05 8.18
C LYS A 304 33.53 -23.63 7.33
N ASP A 305 33.32 -22.33 7.14
CA ASP A 305 32.13 -21.75 6.50
C ASP A 305 30.84 -22.23 7.19
N LEU A 306 30.86 -22.22 8.54
CA LEU A 306 29.76 -22.65 9.40
C LEU A 306 29.37 -21.55 10.38
N ILE A 307 28.08 -21.46 10.69
CA ILE A 307 27.58 -20.71 11.85
C ILE A 307 27.32 -21.68 12.99
N PHE A 308 27.85 -21.40 14.16
CA PHE A 308 27.50 -22.10 15.38
C PHE A 308 26.48 -21.28 16.17
N VAL A 309 25.38 -21.93 16.56
CA VAL A 309 24.25 -21.30 17.24
C VAL A 309 23.99 -22.03 18.57
N PHE A 310 23.75 -21.29 19.64
CA PHE A 310 23.68 -21.81 21.02
C PHE A 310 22.34 -21.54 21.67
N LYS A 311 21.82 -22.54 22.39
CA LYS A 311 20.63 -22.44 23.24
C LYS A 311 20.72 -23.43 24.39
N GLY A 312 20.65 -22.92 25.61
CA GLY A 312 20.85 -23.68 26.83
C GLY A 312 22.22 -24.38 26.79
N ASN A 313 22.23 -25.66 27.15
CA ASN A 313 23.44 -26.48 27.14
C ASN A 313 23.72 -27.13 25.77
N GLN A 314 23.03 -26.72 24.71
CA GLN A 314 23.14 -27.28 23.37
C GLN A 314 23.60 -26.24 22.35
N TYR A 315 24.22 -26.73 21.28
CA TYR A 315 24.58 -25.94 20.13
C TYR A 315 24.41 -26.71 18.82
N TRP A 316 24.19 -25.96 17.74
CA TRP A 316 24.00 -26.44 16.37
C TRP A 316 25.08 -25.83 15.47
N ALA A 317 25.48 -26.56 14.43
CA ALA A 317 26.29 -26.01 13.35
C ALA A 317 25.44 -25.92 12.08
N LEU A 318 25.43 -24.76 11.45
CA LEU A 318 24.67 -24.43 10.25
C LEU A 318 25.63 -24.24 9.08
N SER A 319 25.34 -24.87 7.95
CA SER A 319 25.99 -24.62 6.66
C SER A 319 24.94 -24.08 5.69
N GLY A 320 24.94 -22.77 5.48
CA GLY A 320 23.81 -22.11 4.81
C GLY A 320 22.48 -22.44 5.51
N TYR A 321 21.59 -23.15 4.82
CA TYR A 321 20.26 -23.54 5.34
C TYR A 321 20.23 -24.94 5.98
N ASP A 322 21.36 -25.66 5.97
CA ASP A 322 21.42 -27.03 6.50
C ASP A 322 21.99 -27.06 7.92
N ILE A 323 21.27 -27.73 8.83
CA ILE A 323 21.83 -28.13 10.12
C ILE A 323 22.70 -29.37 9.90
N GLN A 324 23.96 -29.28 10.31
CA GLN A 324 24.94 -30.35 10.11
C GLN A 324 24.55 -31.64 10.85
N GLN A 325 24.93 -32.78 10.27
CA GLN A 325 24.67 -34.09 10.85
C GLN A 325 25.38 -34.24 12.21
N GLY A 326 24.67 -34.85 13.18
CA GLY A 326 25.21 -35.07 14.53
C GLY A 326 25.05 -33.87 15.48
N TYR A 327 24.30 -32.84 15.07
CA TYR A 327 23.85 -31.75 15.92
C TYR A 327 22.36 -31.92 16.30
N PRO A 328 21.92 -31.39 17.45
CA PRO A 328 22.68 -30.60 18.43
C PRO A 328 23.71 -31.40 19.23
N LYS A 329 24.76 -30.70 19.70
CA LYS A 329 25.77 -31.22 20.63
C LYS A 329 25.73 -30.46 21.95
N ASN A 330 26.29 -31.05 23.01
CA ASN A 330 26.34 -30.42 24.32
C ASN A 330 27.55 -29.47 24.43
N ILE A 331 27.37 -28.30 25.05
CA ILE A 331 28.45 -27.31 25.24
C ILE A 331 29.62 -27.84 26.08
N ALA A 332 29.42 -28.89 26.89
CA ALA A 332 30.51 -29.59 27.58
C ALA A 332 31.58 -30.11 26.61
N ASN A 333 31.24 -30.34 25.33
CA ASN A 333 32.20 -30.72 24.30
C ASN A 333 33.23 -29.62 24.00
N TYR A 334 32.93 -28.35 24.30
CA TYR A 334 33.90 -27.25 24.27
C TYR A 334 34.77 -27.20 25.54
N GLY A 335 34.51 -28.05 26.55
CA GLY A 335 35.24 -28.04 27.82
C GLY A 335 34.63 -27.14 28.91
N PHE A 336 33.38 -26.70 28.74
CA PHE A 336 32.68 -25.96 29.80
C PHE A 336 32.38 -26.84 31.03
N PRO A 337 32.51 -26.29 32.26
CA PRO A 337 32.08 -27.00 33.46
C PRO A 337 30.55 -27.10 33.52
N SER A 338 30.04 -28.09 34.26
CA SER A 338 28.60 -28.32 34.42
C SER A 338 27.83 -27.17 35.10
N SER A 339 28.53 -26.21 35.71
CA SER A 339 27.93 -24.98 36.24
C SER A 339 27.48 -24.02 35.15
N VAL A 340 28.04 -24.09 33.94
CA VAL A 340 27.64 -23.27 32.79
C VAL A 340 26.51 -23.99 32.05
N GLN A 341 25.32 -23.40 32.08
CA GLN A 341 24.10 -23.98 31.50
C GLN A 341 23.65 -23.27 30.22
N ALA A 342 24.23 -22.12 29.91
CA ALA A 342 23.96 -21.33 28.71
C ALA A 342 25.14 -20.40 28.41
N ILE A 343 25.25 -19.95 27.16
CA ILE A 343 26.20 -18.93 26.71
C ILE A 343 25.39 -17.71 26.29
N ASP A 344 25.82 -16.52 26.73
CA ASP A 344 25.11 -15.25 26.50
C ASP A 344 25.57 -14.55 25.21
N ALA A 345 26.82 -14.74 24.78
CA ALA A 345 27.31 -14.25 23.49
C ALA A 345 28.54 -15.03 23.04
N ALA A 346 28.82 -15.05 21.74
CA ALA A 346 29.99 -15.71 21.18
C ALA A 346 30.55 -14.95 19.97
N VAL A 347 31.87 -14.97 19.77
CA VAL A 347 32.51 -14.40 18.58
C VAL A 347 33.82 -15.13 18.28
N SER A 348 34.10 -15.45 17.01
CA SER A 348 35.39 -15.97 16.58
C SER A 348 36.28 -14.86 16.02
N TYR A 349 37.56 -14.90 16.37
CA TYR A 349 38.57 -13.97 15.88
C TYR A 349 39.97 -14.59 15.89
N ARG A 350 40.60 -14.65 14.72
CA ARG A 350 41.97 -15.16 14.51
C ARG A 350 42.19 -16.58 15.08
N GLY A 351 41.28 -17.51 14.79
CA GLY A 351 41.35 -18.91 15.24
C GLY A 351 41.14 -19.09 16.74
N LYS A 352 40.53 -18.11 17.39
CA LYS A 352 40.12 -18.16 18.79
C LYS A 352 38.64 -17.80 18.89
N THR A 353 37.88 -18.60 19.61
CA THR A 353 36.47 -18.33 19.89
C THR A 353 36.31 -17.82 21.32
N TYR A 354 35.64 -16.68 21.48
CA TYR A 354 35.35 -16.05 22.76
C TYR A 354 33.91 -16.33 23.13
N PHE A 355 33.69 -16.89 24.31
CA PHE A 355 32.35 -17.15 24.84
C PHE A 355 32.11 -16.32 26.08
N PHE A 356 31.00 -15.60 26.13
CA PHE A 356 30.63 -14.72 27.24
C PHE A 356 29.50 -15.38 28.04
N VAL A 357 29.66 -15.45 29.36
CA VAL A 357 28.65 -16.00 30.28
C VAL A 357 28.64 -15.15 31.55
N ASN A 358 27.49 -14.55 31.84
CA ASN A 358 27.31 -13.57 32.92
C ASN A 358 28.37 -12.46 32.83
N ASN A 359 29.17 -12.29 33.88
CA ASN A 359 30.24 -11.28 33.99
C ASN A 359 31.64 -11.80 33.63
N GLN A 360 31.70 -12.98 33.02
CA GLN A 360 32.92 -13.69 32.68
C GLN A 360 32.95 -14.06 31.20
N PHE A 361 34.13 -14.33 30.69
CA PHE A 361 34.31 -14.91 29.37
C PHE A 361 35.38 -16.01 29.38
N TRP A 362 35.31 -16.89 28.39
CA TRP A 362 36.21 -17.99 28.12
C TRP A 362 36.81 -17.78 26.73
N ARG A 363 38.03 -18.28 26.53
CA ARG A 363 38.66 -18.31 25.21
C ARG A 363 38.99 -19.74 24.84
N TYR A 364 38.44 -20.17 23.72
CA TYR A 364 38.64 -21.48 23.14
C TYR A 364 39.60 -21.35 21.96
N ASP A 365 40.54 -22.28 21.89
CA ASP A 365 41.49 -22.38 20.78
C ASP A 365 40.94 -23.33 19.72
N ASP A 366 40.59 -22.78 18.55
CA ASP A 366 39.95 -23.55 17.48
C ASP A 366 40.91 -24.57 16.85
N GLN A 367 42.24 -24.36 16.96
CA GLN A 367 43.26 -25.27 16.43
C GLN A 367 43.49 -26.45 17.36
N SER A 368 43.69 -26.18 18.65
CA SER A 368 43.90 -27.25 19.64
C SER A 368 42.60 -27.90 20.12
N GLN A 369 41.45 -27.32 19.73
CA GLN A 369 40.11 -27.74 20.13
C GLN A 369 39.96 -27.85 21.66
N SER A 370 40.47 -26.85 22.38
CA SER A 370 40.46 -26.84 23.84
C SER A 370 40.32 -25.43 24.43
N MET A 371 39.73 -25.34 25.62
CA MET A 371 39.70 -24.09 26.39
C MET A 371 41.11 -23.72 26.85
N GLU A 372 41.47 -22.44 26.69
CA GLU A 372 42.79 -21.99 27.11
C GLU A 372 42.94 -21.96 28.64
N PRO A 373 44.15 -22.27 29.17
CA PRO A 373 44.42 -22.16 30.60
C PRO A 373 44.22 -20.73 31.14
N GLY A 374 43.71 -20.63 32.38
CA GLY A 374 43.52 -19.34 33.06
C GLY A 374 42.20 -18.64 32.75
N TYR A 375 41.23 -19.35 32.17
CA TYR A 375 39.84 -18.91 32.01
C TYR A 375 38.90 -19.67 32.98
N PRO A 376 37.76 -19.07 33.39
CA PRO A 376 37.21 -17.79 32.95
C PRO A 376 37.96 -16.55 33.44
N LYS A 377 37.84 -15.45 32.68
CA LYS A 377 38.30 -14.11 33.07
C LYS A 377 37.14 -13.14 33.19
N SER A 378 37.31 -12.07 33.97
CA SER A 378 36.30 -11.03 34.09
C SER A 378 36.23 -10.18 32.82
N ILE A 379 35.02 -9.92 32.34
CA ILE A 379 34.76 -9.03 31.19
C ILE A 379 35.25 -7.62 31.53
N ALA A 380 34.87 -7.08 32.69
CA ALA A 380 35.19 -5.71 33.09
C ALA A 380 36.70 -5.43 33.17
N SER A 381 37.52 -6.41 33.56
CA SER A 381 38.98 -6.25 33.63
C SER A 381 39.67 -6.39 32.29
N SER A 382 39.09 -7.15 31.35
CA SER A 382 39.71 -7.44 30.05
C SER A 382 39.22 -6.53 28.94
N PHE A 383 37.97 -6.05 29.04
CA PHE A 383 37.30 -5.17 28.09
C PHE A 383 36.81 -3.92 28.83
N GLN A 384 37.75 -3.04 29.19
CA GLN A 384 37.45 -1.85 30.00
C GLN A 384 36.41 -0.94 29.30
N GLY A 385 35.33 -0.61 30.02
CA GLY A 385 34.25 0.24 29.52
C GLY A 385 33.11 -0.51 28.82
N ILE A 386 33.18 -1.84 28.74
CA ILE A 386 32.07 -2.72 28.37
C ILE A 386 31.28 -3.09 29.62
N GLU A 387 29.96 -3.16 29.50
CA GLU A 387 29.08 -3.55 30.60
C GLU A 387 29.35 -5.00 31.05
N SER A 388 28.97 -5.31 32.29
CA SER A 388 29.22 -6.63 32.87
C SER A 388 28.41 -7.74 32.22
N ARG A 389 27.35 -7.45 31.46
CA ARG A 389 26.56 -8.44 30.73
C ARG A 389 26.54 -8.07 29.25
N VAL A 390 26.77 -9.06 28.41
CA VAL A 390 26.78 -8.95 26.95
C VAL A 390 25.67 -9.83 26.42
N ASP A 391 24.72 -9.24 25.69
CA ASP A 391 23.61 -9.97 25.07
C ASP A 391 24.00 -10.49 23.67
N ALA A 392 24.90 -9.80 22.98
CA ALA A 392 25.46 -10.26 21.71
C ALA A 392 26.82 -9.61 21.44
N VAL A 393 27.67 -10.28 20.66
CA VAL A 393 28.91 -9.71 20.16
C VAL A 393 29.18 -10.24 18.76
N PHE A 394 29.68 -9.39 17.87
CA PHE A 394 30.24 -9.85 16.61
C PHE A 394 31.46 -9.03 16.23
N GLN A 395 32.28 -9.59 15.35
CA GLN A 395 33.50 -8.94 14.88
C GLN A 395 33.23 -8.25 13.54
N LYS A 396 33.72 -7.01 13.41
CA LYS A 396 33.74 -6.28 12.15
C LYS A 396 35.02 -5.48 12.04
N ASN A 397 35.77 -5.68 10.94
CA ASN A 397 37.08 -5.06 10.73
C ASN A 397 38.04 -5.35 11.91
N SER A 398 38.51 -4.34 12.64
CA SER A 398 39.39 -4.49 13.81
C SER A 398 38.67 -4.36 15.15
N PHE A 399 37.34 -4.44 15.16
CA PHE A 399 36.51 -4.16 16.33
C PHE A 399 35.66 -5.36 16.74
N PHE A 400 35.48 -5.50 18.06
CA PHE A 400 34.33 -6.20 18.62
C PHE A 400 33.23 -5.19 18.90
N LEU A 401 32.03 -5.50 18.39
CA LEU A 401 30.82 -4.72 18.63
C LEU A 401 30.00 -5.48 19.68
N PHE A 402 30.07 -5.01 20.92
CA PHE A 402 29.35 -5.59 22.06
C PHE A 402 27.97 -4.96 22.18
N PHE A 403 26.93 -5.76 22.35
CA PHE A 403 25.55 -5.32 22.58
C PHE A 403 25.15 -5.65 24.01
N SER A 404 24.52 -4.68 24.68
CA SER A 404 23.96 -4.82 26.03
C SER A 404 22.68 -3.99 26.10
N GLY A 405 21.55 -4.69 26.20
CA GLY A 405 20.24 -4.11 25.96
C GLY A 405 20.19 -3.40 24.60
N PRO A 406 19.62 -2.18 24.53
CA PRO A 406 19.50 -1.42 23.28
C PRO A 406 20.78 -0.66 22.89
N ARG A 407 21.90 -0.85 23.62
CA ARG A 407 23.16 -0.14 23.38
C ARG A 407 24.19 -1.08 22.77
N TYR A 408 25.07 -0.53 21.95
CA TYR A 408 26.28 -1.23 21.53
C TYR A 408 27.54 -0.41 21.79
N TYR A 409 28.67 -1.11 21.85
CA TYR A 409 29.98 -0.56 22.16
C TYR A 409 31.03 -1.11 21.19
N ALA A 410 31.71 -0.23 20.48
CA ALA A 410 32.85 -0.59 19.64
C ALA A 410 34.14 -0.64 20.47
N PHE A 411 34.72 -1.84 20.57
CA PHE A 411 35.99 -2.09 21.26
C PHE A 411 37.10 -2.37 20.25
N ASP A 412 38.14 -1.53 20.26
CA ASP A 412 39.31 -1.70 19.40
C ASP A 412 40.25 -2.76 19.99
N LEU A 413 40.40 -3.88 19.28
CA LEU A 413 41.24 -5.00 19.71
C LEU A 413 42.74 -4.69 19.66
N SER A 414 43.16 -3.71 18.86
CA SER A 414 44.56 -3.31 18.74
C SER A 414 44.91 -2.29 19.82
N ALA A 415 44.07 -1.26 19.98
CA ALA A 415 44.29 -0.19 20.94
C ALA A 415 43.83 -0.53 22.37
N HIS A 416 43.13 -1.66 22.57
CA HIS A 416 42.58 -2.11 23.86
C HIS A 416 41.77 -1.02 24.58
N ARG A 417 40.95 -0.27 23.82
CA ARG A 417 40.11 0.79 24.36
C ARG A 417 38.76 0.85 23.67
N LYS A 418 37.76 1.30 24.43
CA LYS A 418 36.48 1.73 23.87
C LYS A 418 36.67 2.99 23.03
N MET A 419 36.12 3.00 21.82
CA MET A 419 36.15 4.16 20.93
C MET A 419 34.91 5.03 21.17
N GLU A 420 35.07 6.13 21.91
CA GLU A 420 34.00 7.14 22.14
C GLU A 420 34.01 8.28 21.09
N TYR A 421 35.05 8.33 20.24
CA TYR A 421 35.42 9.53 19.49
C TYR A 421 34.86 9.61 18.06
N GLU A 422 34.58 8.49 17.39
CA GLU A 422 34.09 8.50 16.00
C GLU A 422 32.58 8.82 15.88
N GLU A 423 31.75 8.32 16.78
CA GLU A 423 30.31 8.62 16.78
C GLU A 423 30.01 10.08 17.11
N ASN A 424 30.71 10.65 18.10
CA ASN A 424 30.52 12.06 18.47
C ASN A 424 31.02 13.01 17.37
N MET A 425 32.09 12.65 16.66
CA MET A 425 32.58 13.43 15.52
C MET A 425 31.68 13.30 14.29
N GLN A 426 31.11 12.12 14.02
CA GLN A 426 30.13 11.94 12.95
C GLN A 426 28.82 12.66 13.26
N LEU A 427 28.35 12.60 14.51
CA LEU A 427 27.19 13.36 14.98
C LEU A 427 27.43 14.86 14.82
N ALA A 428 28.57 15.37 15.29
CA ALA A 428 28.92 16.77 15.15
C ALA A 428 29.04 17.19 13.68
N GLN A 429 29.68 16.38 12.85
CA GLN A 429 29.80 16.62 11.41
C GLN A 429 28.43 16.67 10.74
N ALA A 430 27.54 15.71 11.04
CA ALA A 430 26.18 15.67 10.50
C ALA A 430 25.36 16.88 10.98
N TYR A 431 25.42 17.20 12.28
CA TYR A 431 24.72 18.33 12.88
C TYR A 431 25.17 19.66 12.29
N LEU A 432 26.48 19.87 12.13
CA LEU A 432 27.02 21.11 11.57
C LEU A 432 26.83 21.22 10.05
N ASN A 433 26.90 20.10 9.31
CA ASN A 433 26.52 20.06 7.90
C ASN A 433 25.05 20.48 7.72
N GLN A 434 24.17 19.98 8.59
CA GLN A 434 22.73 20.20 8.48
C GLN A 434 22.31 21.61 8.90
N PHE A 435 22.90 22.18 9.95
CA PHE A 435 22.40 23.42 10.57
C PHE A 435 23.33 24.62 10.45
N TYR A 436 24.60 24.44 10.07
CA TYR A 436 25.62 25.50 10.08
C TYR A 436 26.45 25.58 8.78
N SER A 437 25.96 24.96 7.69
CA SER A 437 26.50 25.01 6.32
C SER A 437 28.01 24.74 6.26
N LEU A 438 28.39 23.48 6.46
CA LEU A 438 29.79 23.08 6.58
C LEU A 438 30.29 22.49 5.24
N GLU A 439 31.07 23.27 4.49
CA GLU A 439 31.65 22.88 3.19
C GLU A 439 33.00 22.16 3.39
N ILE A 440 33.05 20.84 3.17
CA ILE A 440 34.30 20.06 3.19
C ILE A 440 34.55 19.43 1.82
N GLU A 441 35.73 19.68 1.23
CA GLU A 441 36.21 18.98 0.04
C GLU A 441 36.81 17.60 0.38
N GLY A 442 36.43 16.59 -0.41
CA GLY A 442 36.83 15.20 -0.22
C GLY A 442 38.21 14.86 -0.78
N SER A 443 39.24 14.81 0.07
CA SER A 443 40.41 13.93 -0.13
C SER A 443 41.14 13.60 1.18
N HIS A 444 41.66 12.37 1.29
CA HIS A 444 42.21 11.75 2.51
C HIS A 444 43.54 12.34 3.03
N LEU A 445 44.02 13.48 2.50
CA LEU A 445 45.30 14.09 2.88
C LEU A 445 45.20 15.41 3.65
N VAL A 446 44.02 15.76 4.21
CA VAL A 446 43.85 17.01 4.95
C VAL A 446 43.04 16.85 6.25
N GLN A 447 43.45 15.94 7.15
CA GLN A 447 42.79 15.80 8.46
C GLN A 447 43.02 17.01 9.40
N SER A 448 44.09 17.79 9.23
CA SER A 448 44.39 18.93 10.11
C SER A 448 43.65 20.23 9.76
N LYS A 449 43.37 20.53 8.47
CA LYS A 449 42.59 21.72 8.10
C LYS A 449 41.10 21.56 8.37
N ASN A 450 40.53 20.38 8.14
CA ASN A 450 39.11 20.10 8.37
C ASN A 450 38.71 20.27 9.85
N ARG A 451 39.63 19.98 10.77
CA ARG A 451 39.42 20.18 12.20
C ARG A 451 39.22 21.65 12.59
N SER A 452 39.99 22.56 11.97
CA SER A 452 39.86 23.99 12.25
C SER A 452 38.51 24.57 11.82
N VAL A 453 37.93 24.03 10.74
CA VAL A 453 36.62 24.42 10.19
C VAL A 453 35.50 23.91 11.10
N ILE A 454 35.55 22.65 11.50
CA ILE A 454 34.59 22.04 12.44
C ILE A 454 34.63 22.78 13.78
N ASP A 455 35.82 23.01 14.36
CA ASP A 455 35.95 23.73 15.63
C ASP A 455 35.41 25.17 15.53
N SER A 456 35.54 25.83 14.38
CA SER A 456 34.95 27.15 14.13
C SER A 456 33.43 27.12 14.11
N LYS A 457 32.84 26.09 13.48
CA LYS A 457 31.39 25.91 13.40
C LYS A 457 30.78 25.45 14.72
N ILE A 458 31.54 24.69 15.52
CA ILE A 458 31.18 24.40 16.92
C ILE A 458 31.15 25.69 17.74
N ARG A 459 32.12 26.60 17.58
CA ARG A 459 32.10 27.91 18.28
C ARG A 459 30.86 28.73 17.91
N GLU A 460 30.49 28.74 16.64
CA GLU A 460 29.28 29.42 16.15
C GLU A 460 28.01 28.84 16.79
N MET A 461 27.90 27.51 16.81
CA MET A 461 26.79 26.80 17.46
C MET A 461 26.73 27.04 18.97
N GLN A 462 27.86 26.95 19.67
CA GLN A 462 27.94 27.22 21.10
C GLN A 462 27.52 28.65 21.43
N ALA A 463 27.95 29.63 20.63
CA ALA A 463 27.54 31.02 20.79
C ALA A 463 26.03 31.20 20.59
N PHE A 464 25.45 30.54 19.58
CA PHE A 464 24.01 30.58 19.31
C PHE A 464 23.18 30.05 20.49
N PHE A 465 23.59 28.93 21.09
CA PHE A 465 22.88 28.31 22.21
C PHE A 465 23.27 28.87 23.59
N GLY A 466 24.10 29.92 23.65
CA GLY A 466 24.56 30.50 24.90
C GLY A 466 25.44 29.56 25.74
N LEU A 467 26.06 28.57 25.10
CA LEU A 467 27.03 27.69 25.72
C LEU A 467 28.39 28.40 25.89
N THR A 468 29.26 27.80 26.70
CA THR A 468 30.65 28.26 26.76
C THR A 468 31.33 28.02 25.42
N VAL A 469 31.84 29.08 24.78
CA VAL A 469 32.42 29.02 23.43
C VAL A 469 33.84 28.45 23.50
N THR A 470 33.96 27.13 23.38
CA THR A 470 35.23 26.39 23.48
C THR A 470 35.71 25.89 22.11
N GLY A 471 34.80 25.71 21.15
CA GLY A 471 35.07 25.04 19.88
C GLY A 471 35.33 23.54 19.99
N LYS A 472 34.96 22.93 21.12
CA LYS A 472 35.15 21.51 21.41
C LYS A 472 33.81 20.84 21.68
N LEU A 473 33.74 19.53 21.42
CA LEU A 473 32.58 18.69 21.75
C LEU A 473 32.55 18.34 23.25
N ASP A 474 32.39 19.35 24.09
CA ASP A 474 32.15 19.14 25.52
C ASP A 474 30.74 18.56 25.79
N SER A 475 30.53 18.04 26.99
CA SER A 475 29.32 17.29 27.36
C SER A 475 28.04 18.08 27.11
N ASN A 476 28.02 19.40 27.39
CA ASN A 476 26.87 20.27 27.17
C ASN A 476 26.63 20.51 25.67
N THR A 477 27.71 20.66 24.89
CA THR A 477 27.64 20.79 23.43
C THR A 477 27.08 19.52 22.78
N LEU A 478 27.57 18.36 23.22
CA LEU A 478 27.06 17.06 22.77
C LEU A 478 25.63 16.82 23.23
N GLU A 479 25.26 17.26 24.42
CA GLU A 479 23.88 17.18 24.92
C GLU A 479 22.95 18.00 24.02
N ILE A 480 23.29 19.23 23.64
CA ILE A 480 22.47 20.01 22.69
C ILE A 480 22.42 19.35 21.30
N MET A 481 23.54 18.77 20.82
CA MET A 481 23.56 18.06 19.52
C MET A 481 22.77 16.74 19.55
N LYS A 482 22.61 16.11 20.72
CA LYS A 482 21.84 14.87 20.94
C LYS A 482 20.40 15.13 21.39
N THR A 483 20.10 16.33 21.87
CA THR A 483 18.76 16.71 22.33
C THR A 483 17.84 16.81 21.11
N PRO A 484 16.78 15.99 21.03
CA PRO A 484 15.77 16.15 19.98
C PRO A 484 15.20 17.56 20.08
N ARG A 485 15.23 18.32 18.98
CA ARG A 485 14.54 19.61 18.95
C ARG A 485 13.04 19.34 19.05
N ILE A 486 12.47 19.61 20.22
CA ILE A 486 11.04 19.82 20.41
C ILE A 486 10.76 21.22 19.92
N VAL A 487 10.16 21.33 18.75
CA VAL A 487 9.63 22.59 18.27
C VAL A 487 8.12 22.56 18.57
N ASN A 488 7.65 23.44 19.46
CA ASN A 488 6.22 23.52 19.76
C ASN A 488 5.42 24.14 18.61
N TYR A 489 6.10 24.88 17.74
CA TYR A 489 5.56 25.60 16.59
C TYR A 489 6.64 25.64 15.53
N THR A 490 6.36 25.16 14.32
CA THR A 490 7.32 25.28 13.22
C THR A 490 7.77 26.73 13.01
N PRO A 491 9.08 27.01 12.87
CA PRO A 491 9.59 28.34 12.53
C PRO A 491 9.18 28.78 11.11
N ASP A 492 8.68 27.88 10.26
CA ASP A 492 8.31 28.17 8.88
C ASP A 492 7.04 29.02 8.78
N MET A 493 6.23 29.05 9.85
CA MET A 493 4.95 29.76 9.90
C MET A 493 4.82 30.61 11.17
N ALA A 494 4.07 31.71 11.10
CA ALA A 494 3.72 32.46 12.31
C ALA A 494 2.85 31.60 13.22
N ARG A 495 3.05 31.68 14.55
CA ARG A 495 2.29 30.86 15.53
C ARG A 495 0.77 30.98 15.38
N ALA A 496 0.28 32.16 15.00
CA ALA A 496 -1.13 32.39 14.74
C ALA A 496 -1.65 31.62 13.52
N ASP A 497 -0.83 31.49 12.47
CA ASP A 497 -1.17 30.71 11.28
C ASP A 497 -1.14 29.20 11.55
N VAL A 498 -0.20 28.74 12.38
CA VAL A 498 -0.16 27.35 12.87
C VAL A 498 -1.42 27.04 13.69
N ASP A 499 -1.76 27.90 14.66
CA ASP A 499 -2.97 27.74 15.47
C ASP A 499 -4.24 27.74 14.59
N GLU A 500 -4.33 28.62 13.59
CA GLU A 500 -5.44 28.67 12.64
C GLU A 500 -5.54 27.38 11.81
N ALA A 501 -4.42 26.86 11.31
CA ALA A 501 -4.36 25.64 10.51
C ALA A 501 -4.80 24.40 11.31
N ILE A 502 -4.28 24.25 12.54
CA ILE A 502 -4.64 23.18 13.46
C ILE A 502 -6.13 23.24 13.82
N GLN A 503 -6.63 24.43 14.16
CA GLN A 503 -8.04 24.61 14.49
C GLN A 503 -8.94 24.23 13.31
N LYS A 504 -8.62 24.71 12.10
CA LYS A 504 -9.38 24.34 10.89
C LYS A 504 -9.32 22.84 10.61
N GLY A 505 -8.17 22.19 10.85
CA GLY A 505 -7.99 20.75 10.67
C GLY A 505 -8.87 19.91 11.60
N LEU A 506 -9.09 20.35 12.84
CA LEU A 506 -10.05 19.69 13.75
C LEU A 506 -11.51 20.05 13.40
N GLU A 507 -11.76 21.28 12.95
CA GLU A 507 -13.09 21.74 12.60
C GLU A 507 -13.72 20.93 11.45
N VAL A 508 -12.94 20.44 10.49
CA VAL A 508 -13.48 19.64 9.38
C VAL A 508 -14.23 18.41 9.88
N TRP A 509 -13.72 17.73 10.90
CA TRP A 509 -14.31 16.54 11.49
C TRP A 509 -15.53 16.86 12.37
N SER A 510 -15.45 17.94 13.17
CA SER A 510 -16.58 18.38 14.01
C SER A 510 -17.80 18.86 13.23
N LYS A 511 -17.63 19.30 11.97
CA LYS A 511 -18.76 19.72 11.11
C LYS A 511 -19.65 18.57 10.68
N VAL A 512 -19.11 17.35 10.64
CA VAL A 512 -19.80 16.16 10.13
C VAL A 512 -20.00 15.11 11.22
N THR A 513 -19.68 15.42 12.48
CA THR A 513 -19.89 14.55 13.64
C THR A 513 -20.40 15.34 14.84
N PRO A 514 -20.84 14.69 15.93
CA PRO A 514 -21.12 15.36 17.21
C PRO A 514 -19.87 15.80 17.99
N LEU A 515 -18.65 15.60 17.47
CA LEU A 515 -17.41 15.87 18.19
C LEU A 515 -17.20 17.37 18.44
N ILE A 516 -16.67 17.71 19.62
CA ILE A 516 -16.34 19.08 20.03
C ILE A 516 -14.89 19.09 20.50
N PHE A 517 -14.06 19.94 19.89
CA PHE A 517 -12.65 20.09 20.25
C PHE A 517 -12.43 21.37 21.06
N THR A 518 -11.73 21.24 22.18
CA THR A 518 -11.39 22.39 23.04
C THR A 518 -9.88 22.45 23.21
N LYS A 519 -9.26 23.56 22.78
CA LYS A 519 -7.82 23.79 22.99
C LYS A 519 -7.56 24.06 24.47
N ILE A 520 -6.66 23.27 25.08
CA ILE A 520 -6.13 23.52 26.41
C ILE A 520 -4.66 23.96 26.32
N SER A 521 -4.24 24.86 27.19
CA SER A 521 -2.88 25.43 27.16
C SER A 521 -1.95 24.84 28.22
N LYS A 522 -2.46 23.97 29.11
CA LYS A 522 -1.72 23.33 30.20
C LYS A 522 -2.32 21.95 30.50
N GLY A 523 -1.47 21.00 30.87
CA GLY A 523 -1.89 19.62 31.15
C GLY A 523 -1.70 18.68 29.96
N ILE A 524 -2.19 17.45 30.09
CA ILE A 524 -2.21 16.44 29.03
C ILE A 524 -3.60 16.49 28.38
N ALA A 525 -3.65 16.71 27.07
CA ALA A 525 -4.86 16.68 26.26
C ALA A 525 -5.11 15.28 25.68
N ASP A 526 -6.31 15.04 25.16
CA ASP A 526 -6.63 13.78 24.45
C ASP A 526 -5.91 13.66 23.10
N ILE A 527 -5.51 14.78 22.51
CA ILE A 527 -4.72 14.87 21.27
C ILE A 527 -3.59 15.86 21.55
N MET A 528 -2.36 15.37 21.75
CA MET A 528 -1.19 16.24 21.86
C MET A 528 -0.59 16.47 20.46
N ILE A 529 -0.31 17.74 20.14
CA ILE A 529 0.21 18.14 18.83
C ILE A 529 1.66 18.61 18.96
N ALA A 530 2.52 18.14 18.07
CA ALA A 530 3.95 18.40 18.15
C ALA A 530 4.62 18.45 16.77
N PHE A 531 5.50 19.43 16.56
CA PHE A 531 6.43 19.44 15.42
C PHE A 531 7.77 18.86 15.85
N ARG A 532 8.29 17.94 15.05
CA ARG A 532 9.44 17.11 15.43
C ARG A 532 10.25 16.76 14.20
N THR A 533 11.57 16.76 14.33
CA THR A 533 12.47 16.27 13.28
C THR A 533 12.81 14.81 13.53
N ARG A 534 12.80 13.97 12.50
CA ARG A 534 13.40 12.62 12.51
C ARG A 534 12.97 11.77 13.71
N VAL A 535 13.94 11.33 14.53
CA VAL A 535 13.72 10.60 15.79
C VAL A 535 13.35 11.60 16.89
N HIS A 536 12.18 11.43 17.50
CA HIS A 536 11.69 12.36 18.51
C HIS A 536 11.00 11.70 19.71
N GLY A 537 11.54 11.95 20.90
CA GLY A 537 10.97 11.47 22.16
C GLY A 537 10.90 9.94 22.24
N TRP A 538 9.82 9.42 22.82
CA TRP A 538 9.49 7.99 22.90
C TRP A 538 8.56 7.54 21.76
N CYS A 539 8.47 8.33 20.68
CA CYS A 539 7.58 8.06 19.55
C CYS A 539 8.13 6.87 18.72
N PRO A 540 7.33 5.80 18.49
CA PRO A 540 7.76 4.62 17.73
C PRO A 540 7.76 4.84 16.20
N ARG A 541 7.24 5.98 15.72
CA ARG A 541 7.24 6.38 14.30
C ARG A 541 8.22 7.53 14.11
N TYR A 542 9.11 7.42 13.14
CA TYR A 542 10.14 8.42 12.87
C TYR A 542 9.90 9.09 11.53
N PHE A 543 10.30 10.35 11.45
CA PHE A 543 10.34 11.06 10.18
C PHE A 543 11.66 10.79 9.43
N ASP A 544 11.59 10.87 8.10
CA ASP A 544 12.67 10.53 7.18
C ASP A 544 13.46 11.74 6.66
N GLY A 545 13.09 12.95 7.08
CA GLY A 545 13.69 14.21 6.63
C GLY A 545 12.85 14.84 5.51
N PRO A 546 13.39 15.85 4.80
CA PRO A 546 12.60 16.60 3.82
C PRO A 546 12.14 15.71 2.67
N LEU A 547 10.87 15.85 2.30
CA LEU A 547 10.16 15.05 1.30
C LEU A 547 10.03 13.58 1.71
N GLY A 548 8.87 13.23 2.26
CA GLY A 548 8.55 11.84 2.60
C GLY A 548 7.32 11.76 3.48
N VAL A 549 7.50 11.31 4.72
CA VAL A 549 6.45 11.25 5.73
C VAL A 549 6.23 12.65 6.30
N LEU A 550 5.16 13.32 5.87
CA LEU A 550 4.84 14.69 6.29
C LEU A 550 4.35 14.77 7.74
N GLY A 551 3.71 13.71 8.23
CA GLY A 551 3.12 13.64 9.55
C GLY A 551 2.74 12.21 9.89
N HIS A 552 2.44 11.98 11.17
CA HIS A 552 1.75 10.77 11.59
C HIS A 552 0.90 11.04 12.84
N ALA A 553 -0.15 10.27 13.00
CA ALA A 553 -0.97 10.27 14.21
C ALA A 553 -1.22 8.85 14.74
N PHE A 554 -1.53 8.79 16.05
CA PHE A 554 -1.87 7.56 16.75
C PHE A 554 -3.39 7.46 16.93
N PRO A 555 -4.00 6.28 16.73
CA PRO A 555 -5.42 6.09 16.97
C PRO A 555 -5.82 6.36 18.44
N PRO A 556 -7.11 6.60 18.73
CA PRO A 556 -7.59 6.87 20.08
C PRO A 556 -7.14 5.81 21.09
N GLY A 557 -6.62 6.22 22.25
CA GLY A 557 -6.13 5.29 23.27
C GLY A 557 -5.42 5.97 24.44
N LEU A 558 -4.93 5.18 25.40
CA LEU A 558 -4.14 5.68 26.53
C LEU A 558 -2.68 5.94 26.11
N GLY A 559 -2.01 6.88 26.76
CA GLY A 559 -0.60 7.19 26.48
C GLY A 559 -0.47 8.14 25.29
N LEU A 560 0.16 7.68 24.20
CA LEU A 560 0.28 8.44 22.94
C LEU A 560 -0.99 8.39 22.08
N GLY A 561 -2.04 7.68 22.52
CA GLY A 561 -3.26 7.54 21.73
C GLY A 561 -3.94 8.89 21.49
N GLY A 562 -4.21 9.22 20.24
CA GLY A 562 -4.69 10.53 19.81
C GLY A 562 -3.57 11.52 19.41
N ASP A 563 -2.32 11.32 19.82
CA ASP A 563 -1.24 12.27 19.55
C ASP A 563 -0.92 12.38 18.05
N THR A 564 -0.61 13.59 17.61
CA THR A 564 -0.31 13.93 16.21
C THR A 564 1.03 14.64 16.11
N HIS A 565 1.93 14.10 15.30
CA HIS A 565 3.25 14.66 15.06
C HIS A 565 3.40 15.09 13.60
N PHE A 566 4.08 16.21 13.38
CA PHE A 566 4.41 16.74 12.05
C PHE A 566 5.92 16.80 11.86
N ASP A 567 6.41 16.45 10.66
CA ASP A 567 7.85 16.49 10.38
C ASP A 567 8.32 17.93 10.22
N GLU A 568 9.20 18.37 11.12
CA GLU A 568 9.79 19.70 11.10
C GLU A 568 10.92 19.83 10.06
N ASP A 569 11.38 18.73 9.46
CA ASP A 569 12.31 18.82 8.32
C ASP A 569 11.59 19.26 7.02
N GLU A 570 10.24 19.38 7.02
CA GLU A 570 9.43 19.80 5.88
C GLU A 570 9.13 21.31 5.86
N ASN A 571 9.00 21.87 4.65
CA ASN A 571 8.69 23.30 4.46
C ASN A 571 7.18 23.56 4.63
N TRP A 572 6.77 23.91 5.85
CA TRP A 572 5.35 24.15 6.17
C TRP A 572 4.88 25.52 5.69
N THR A 573 3.74 25.53 5.00
CA THR A 573 3.18 26.74 4.42
C THR A 573 1.69 26.87 4.69
N LYS A 574 1.21 28.11 4.71
CA LYS A 574 -0.23 28.42 4.67
C LYS A 574 -0.80 28.25 3.26
N ASP A 575 -0.04 28.69 2.25
CA ASP A 575 -0.33 28.64 0.81
C ASP A 575 0.99 28.60 0.02
N GLY A 576 1.13 27.78 -1.04
CA GLY A 576 2.25 27.90 -2.00
C GLY A 576 3.15 26.67 -2.20
N ALA A 577 4.47 26.90 -2.35
CA ALA A 577 5.48 25.98 -2.88
C ALA A 577 6.03 24.93 -1.87
N GLY A 578 5.36 24.77 -0.71
CA GLY A 578 5.66 23.78 0.33
C GLY A 578 4.43 22.94 0.66
N PHE A 579 4.43 22.29 1.83
CA PHE A 579 3.29 21.47 2.27
C PHE A 579 2.29 22.31 3.06
N ASN A 580 1.00 22.16 2.75
CA ASN A 580 -0.06 22.90 3.41
C ASN A 580 -0.36 22.25 4.77
N LEU A 581 0.01 22.94 5.86
CA LEU A 581 -0.14 22.41 7.21
C LEU A 581 -1.60 22.08 7.56
N PHE A 582 -2.57 22.85 7.06
CA PHE A 582 -3.98 22.56 7.32
C PHE A 582 -4.42 21.22 6.70
N LEU A 583 -4.01 20.91 5.47
CA LEU A 583 -4.39 19.66 4.81
C LEU A 583 -3.76 18.45 5.49
N VAL A 584 -2.47 18.52 5.81
CA VAL A 584 -1.79 17.43 6.50
C VAL A 584 -2.36 17.26 7.91
N ALA A 585 -2.59 18.36 8.65
CA ALA A 585 -3.21 18.26 9.96
C ALA A 585 -4.60 17.65 9.92
N ALA A 586 -5.44 18.04 8.95
CA ALA A 586 -6.77 17.48 8.80
C ALA A 586 -6.73 15.96 8.53
N HIS A 587 -5.79 15.49 7.69
CA HIS A 587 -5.53 14.06 7.44
C HIS A 587 -5.11 13.33 8.72
N GLU A 588 -4.06 13.81 9.41
CA GLU A 588 -3.54 13.16 10.60
C GLU A 588 -4.57 13.13 11.74
N PHE A 589 -5.38 14.17 11.90
CA PHE A 589 -6.46 14.13 12.88
C PHE A 589 -7.52 13.07 12.56
N GLY A 590 -7.72 12.69 11.30
CA GLY A 590 -8.55 11.54 10.97
C GLY A 590 -8.02 10.26 11.61
N HIS A 591 -6.71 10.04 11.57
CA HIS A 591 -6.07 8.93 12.29
C HIS A 591 -6.19 9.07 13.81
N SER A 592 -6.00 10.27 14.37
CA SER A 592 -6.22 10.53 15.82
C SER A 592 -7.64 10.24 16.27
N LEU A 593 -8.61 10.30 15.35
CA LEU A 593 -10.02 9.98 15.56
C LEU A 593 -10.38 8.53 15.15
N GLY A 594 -9.39 7.72 14.78
CA GLY A 594 -9.57 6.28 14.53
C GLY A 594 -9.92 5.91 13.08
N LEU A 595 -9.79 6.83 12.13
CA LEU A 595 -9.88 6.50 10.71
C LEU A 595 -8.59 5.84 10.21
N SER A 596 -8.74 4.92 9.26
CA SER A 596 -7.63 4.36 8.48
C SER A 596 -7.53 5.06 7.13
N HIS A 597 -6.42 4.84 6.44
CA HIS A 597 -6.27 5.30 5.06
C HIS A 597 -7.34 4.71 4.14
N THR A 598 -7.73 5.48 3.14
CA THR A 598 -8.65 5.05 2.08
C THR A 598 -7.94 4.98 0.73
N ASN A 599 -8.50 4.17 -0.17
CA ASN A 599 -8.05 4.05 -1.56
C ASN A 599 -8.73 5.07 -2.49
N ASP A 600 -9.71 5.84 -1.99
CA ASP A 600 -10.29 6.97 -2.73
C ASP A 600 -9.28 8.12 -2.78
N GLN A 601 -8.66 8.32 -3.95
CA GLN A 601 -7.65 9.38 -4.17
C GLN A 601 -8.19 10.81 -4.01
N THR A 602 -9.51 10.96 -3.88
CA THR A 602 -10.19 12.24 -3.67
C THR A 602 -10.52 12.51 -2.20
N ALA A 603 -10.32 11.51 -1.35
CA ALA A 603 -10.54 11.59 0.08
C ALA A 603 -9.32 12.20 0.79
N LEU A 604 -9.61 12.91 1.87
CA LEU A 604 -8.59 13.48 2.74
C LEU A 604 -7.72 12.38 3.34
N MET A 605 -8.31 11.23 3.72
CA MET A 605 -7.58 10.08 4.28
C MET A 605 -6.81 9.26 3.22
N PHE A 606 -6.63 9.76 2.00
CA PHE A 606 -5.74 9.14 1.03
C PHE A 606 -4.27 9.29 1.48
N PRO A 607 -3.45 8.22 1.48
CA PRO A 607 -2.12 8.22 2.10
C PRO A 607 -1.07 9.12 1.42
N ASN A 608 -1.29 9.53 0.16
CA ASN A 608 -0.35 10.42 -0.51
C ASN A 608 -0.87 11.86 -0.46
N TYR A 609 0.03 12.81 -0.20
CA TYR A 609 -0.32 14.21 -0.16
C TYR A 609 -0.89 14.70 -1.51
N VAL A 610 -2.15 15.11 -1.49
CA VAL A 610 -2.81 15.76 -2.61
C VAL A 610 -3.05 17.21 -2.24
N SER A 611 -2.53 18.14 -3.06
CA SER A 611 -2.79 19.57 -2.88
C SER A 611 -4.26 19.86 -3.23
N LEU A 612 -5.12 19.79 -2.22
CA LEU A 612 -6.54 20.11 -2.30
C LEU A 612 -6.74 21.62 -2.12
N ASP A 613 -7.73 22.19 -2.80
CA ASP A 613 -8.10 23.60 -2.62
C ASP A 613 -8.68 23.79 -1.20
N PRO A 614 -8.00 24.50 -0.29
CA PRO A 614 -8.45 24.65 1.10
C PRO A 614 -9.81 25.37 1.23
N SER A 615 -10.24 26.07 0.17
CA SER A 615 -11.53 26.77 0.11
C SER A 615 -12.72 25.85 -0.26
N LYS A 616 -12.45 24.60 -0.67
CA LYS A 616 -13.47 23.59 -0.99
C LYS A 616 -13.37 22.46 0.03
N TYR A 617 -14.34 22.44 0.96
CA TYR A 617 -14.52 21.47 2.05
C TYR A 617 -13.84 20.10 1.80
N PRO A 618 -12.78 19.74 2.56
CA PRO A 618 -11.81 18.74 2.14
C PRO A 618 -12.25 17.29 2.38
N LEU A 619 -13.41 17.05 3.01
CA LEU A 619 -13.88 15.70 3.28
C LEU A 619 -14.67 15.16 2.09
N SER A 620 -14.22 14.04 1.53
CA SER A 620 -15.00 13.28 0.56
C SER A 620 -16.19 12.60 1.26
N GLN A 621 -17.10 12.05 0.46
CA GLN A 621 -18.19 11.25 1.03
C GLN A 621 -17.65 10.00 1.75
N ASP A 622 -16.49 9.48 1.32
CA ASP A 622 -15.82 8.35 1.97
C ASP A 622 -15.32 8.74 3.37
N ASP A 623 -14.65 9.89 3.49
CA ASP A 623 -14.20 10.43 4.80
C ASP A 623 -15.39 10.66 5.74
N ILE A 624 -16.49 11.23 5.21
CA ILE A 624 -17.72 11.49 5.98
C ILE A 624 -18.37 10.19 6.44
N ASN A 625 -18.49 9.20 5.55
CA ASN A 625 -19.07 7.90 5.91
C ASN A 625 -18.20 7.18 6.94
N GLY A 626 -16.87 7.22 6.76
CA GLY A 626 -15.91 6.64 7.68
C GLY A 626 -16.06 7.22 9.08
N ILE A 627 -15.99 8.55 9.21
CA ILE A 627 -16.03 9.19 10.53
C ILE A 627 -17.40 9.10 11.20
N GLN A 628 -18.49 9.17 10.42
CA GLN A 628 -19.84 9.00 10.95
C GLN A 628 -20.16 7.56 11.33
N SER A 629 -19.46 6.56 10.77
CA SER A 629 -19.59 5.18 11.24
C SER A 629 -19.03 4.99 12.66
N ILE A 630 -18.05 5.81 13.05
CA ILE A 630 -17.43 5.77 14.39
C ILE A 630 -18.20 6.64 15.39
N TYR A 631 -18.52 7.89 15.03
CA TYR A 631 -19.05 8.89 15.97
C TYR A 631 -20.50 9.30 15.70
N GLY A 632 -21.14 8.77 14.66
CA GLY A 632 -22.49 9.13 14.24
C GLY A 632 -22.57 10.45 13.46
N SER A 633 -23.71 10.71 12.83
CA SER A 633 -23.99 11.99 12.15
C SER A 633 -24.51 13.06 13.14
N PRO A 634 -24.33 14.37 12.85
CA PRO A 634 -24.84 15.45 13.70
C PRO A 634 -26.38 15.46 13.78
N PRO A 635 -26.99 15.98 14.87
CA PRO A 635 -28.45 16.12 15.00
C PRO A 635 -29.04 16.98 13.87
N LYS A 636 -30.16 16.53 13.26
CA LYS A 636 -30.75 17.09 12.04
C LYS A 636 -31.45 18.46 12.22
N THR A 637 -31.10 19.42 11.36
CA THR A 637 -32.00 20.49 10.87
C THR A 637 -32.17 20.39 9.33
N PRO A 638 -33.30 20.85 8.74
CA PRO A 638 -33.92 20.22 7.56
C PRO A 638 -33.32 20.56 6.17
N ALA A 639 -33.55 19.64 5.20
CA ALA A 639 -33.06 19.48 3.81
C ALA A 639 -32.97 20.77 2.93
N LYS A 640 -32.11 20.96 1.90
CA LYS A 640 -31.48 20.15 0.79
C LYS A 640 -30.37 21.05 0.12
N PRO A 641 -29.45 20.59 -0.79
CA PRO A 641 -29.72 19.90 -2.06
C PRO A 641 -28.95 18.57 -2.25
N LYS A 642 -29.41 17.72 -3.18
CA LYS A 642 -28.75 16.45 -3.56
C LYS A 642 -27.39 16.74 -4.21
N GLY A 643 -26.33 16.08 -3.74
CA GLY A 643 -25.00 16.12 -4.33
C GLY A 643 -24.96 15.55 -5.76
N PRO A 644 -23.93 15.90 -6.55
CA PRO A 644 -23.82 15.52 -7.95
C PRO A 644 -23.64 14.00 -8.09
N THR A 645 -24.58 13.37 -8.80
CA THR A 645 -24.52 11.96 -9.20
C THR A 645 -23.42 11.75 -10.24
N VAL A 646 -22.58 10.73 -10.06
CA VAL A 646 -21.58 10.30 -11.04
C VAL A 646 -22.32 9.93 -12.34
N PRO A 647 -21.97 10.53 -13.48
CA PRO A 647 -22.71 10.30 -14.72
C PRO A 647 -22.38 8.92 -15.31
N HIS A 648 -23.40 8.19 -15.75
CA HIS A 648 -23.26 6.83 -16.28
C HIS A 648 -23.33 6.83 -17.81
N ALA A 649 -22.37 6.18 -18.49
CA ALA A 649 -22.24 6.22 -19.96
C ALA A 649 -23.49 5.75 -20.71
N CYS A 650 -24.24 4.80 -20.14
CA CYS A 650 -25.46 4.25 -20.73
C CYS A 650 -26.77 4.83 -20.21
N ASP A 651 -26.70 5.92 -19.45
CA ASP A 651 -27.90 6.68 -19.08
C ASP A 651 -28.56 7.24 -20.35
N PRO A 652 -29.84 6.93 -20.64
CA PRO A 652 -30.55 7.46 -21.80
C PRO A 652 -30.73 8.98 -21.76
N ASP A 653 -30.63 9.60 -20.60
CA ASP A 653 -30.74 11.05 -20.39
C ASP A 653 -29.36 11.74 -20.27
N LEU A 654 -28.27 11.03 -20.57
CA LEU A 654 -26.91 11.56 -20.53
C LEU A 654 -26.76 12.79 -21.43
N THR A 655 -26.18 13.85 -20.86
CA THR A 655 -25.82 15.09 -21.56
C THR A 655 -24.34 15.36 -21.34
N PHE A 656 -23.73 16.13 -22.24
CA PHE A 656 -22.32 16.52 -22.16
C PHE A 656 -22.19 18.03 -22.03
N ASP A 657 -21.20 18.45 -21.24
CA ASP A 657 -20.91 19.87 -21.04
C ASP A 657 -19.96 20.39 -22.13
N ALA A 658 -19.07 19.54 -22.67
CA ALA A 658 -18.27 19.83 -23.85
C ALA A 658 -17.82 18.53 -24.54
N ILE A 659 -17.49 18.62 -25.83
CA ILE A 659 -16.94 17.49 -26.61
C ILE A 659 -15.87 18.04 -27.57
N THR A 660 -14.73 17.36 -27.69
CA THR A 660 -13.69 17.72 -28.66
C THR A 660 -13.02 16.48 -29.25
N THR A 661 -12.35 16.64 -30.37
CA THR A 661 -11.40 15.64 -30.87
C THR A 661 -10.01 15.86 -30.28
N PHE A 662 -9.21 14.81 -30.17
CA PHE A 662 -7.79 14.90 -29.83
C PHE A 662 -7.00 13.78 -30.49
N ARG A 663 -6.08 14.09 -31.41
CA ARG A 663 -5.08 13.13 -31.96
C ARG A 663 -5.62 11.72 -32.28
N ARG A 664 -6.84 11.61 -32.81
CA ARG A 664 -7.59 10.37 -33.15
C ARG A 664 -8.50 9.78 -32.05
N GLU A 665 -8.88 10.58 -31.08
CA GLU A 665 -9.87 10.26 -30.04
C GLU A 665 -10.99 11.30 -30.01
N VAL A 666 -12.15 10.92 -29.49
CA VAL A 666 -13.22 11.86 -29.10
C VAL A 666 -13.32 11.87 -27.59
N MET A 667 -13.23 13.07 -27.02
CA MET A 667 -13.32 13.31 -25.58
C MET A 667 -14.67 13.94 -25.26
N PHE A 668 -15.41 13.33 -24.34
CA PHE A 668 -16.72 13.79 -23.86
C PHE A 668 -16.58 14.25 -22.41
N PHE A 669 -16.91 15.50 -22.10
CA PHE A 669 -16.76 16.08 -20.75
C PHE A 669 -18.11 16.19 -20.05
N LYS A 670 -18.17 15.79 -18.76
CA LYS A 670 -19.35 15.95 -17.90
C LYS A 670 -18.96 16.12 -16.43
N GLY A 671 -19.26 17.29 -15.87
CA GLY A 671 -18.88 17.67 -14.53
C GLY A 671 -17.36 17.68 -14.37
N ARG A 672 -16.86 16.88 -13.42
CA ARG A 672 -15.42 16.65 -13.20
C ARG A 672 -14.83 15.48 -13.99
N HIS A 673 -15.64 14.80 -14.79
CA HIS A 673 -15.27 13.56 -15.47
C HIS A 673 -15.19 13.76 -16.98
N LEU A 674 -14.45 12.87 -17.63
CA LEU A 674 -14.44 12.75 -19.07
C LEU A 674 -14.48 11.29 -19.51
N TRP A 675 -15.03 11.04 -20.70
CA TRP A 675 -14.85 9.78 -21.42
C TRP A 675 -13.93 9.97 -22.62
N ARG A 676 -13.08 8.97 -22.87
CA ARG A 676 -12.25 8.89 -24.08
C ARG A 676 -12.71 7.71 -24.93
N ILE A 677 -12.93 7.97 -26.21
CA ILE A 677 -13.28 6.95 -27.19
C ILE A 677 -12.25 6.97 -28.31
N TYR A 678 -11.61 5.83 -28.54
CA TYR A 678 -10.63 5.62 -29.61
C TYR A 678 -11.35 5.19 -30.90
N TYR A 679 -10.90 5.69 -32.06
CA TYR A 679 -11.53 5.35 -33.34
C TYR A 679 -11.38 3.87 -33.75
N ASP A 680 -10.39 3.16 -33.17
CA ASP A 680 -9.96 1.84 -33.63
C ASP A 680 -10.07 0.73 -32.56
N ILE A 681 -10.50 1.06 -31.33
CA ILE A 681 -10.55 0.16 -30.17
C ILE A 681 -11.90 0.34 -29.46
N THR A 682 -12.50 -0.76 -28.98
CA THR A 682 -13.85 -0.80 -28.39
C THR A 682 -13.90 -0.42 -26.90
N ASP A 683 -12.84 0.17 -26.35
CA ASP A 683 -12.77 0.53 -24.93
C ASP A 683 -13.21 1.99 -24.71
N VAL A 684 -14.03 2.16 -23.67
CA VAL A 684 -14.49 3.46 -23.16
C VAL A 684 -13.79 3.67 -21.82
N GLU A 685 -12.85 4.59 -21.77
CA GLU A 685 -12.19 4.99 -20.52
C GLU A 685 -13.00 6.11 -19.85
N PHE A 686 -13.26 6.00 -18.54
CA PHE A 686 -13.94 7.01 -17.73
C PHE A 686 -13.01 7.49 -16.61
N GLU A 687 -12.68 8.76 -16.62
CA GLU A 687 -11.58 9.31 -15.81
C GLU A 687 -11.93 10.72 -15.30
N LEU A 688 -11.14 11.24 -14.37
CA LEU A 688 -11.22 12.64 -13.96
C LEU A 688 -10.48 13.54 -14.95
N ILE A 689 -11.07 14.71 -15.21
CA ILE A 689 -10.40 15.77 -16.00
C ILE A 689 -9.05 16.15 -15.37
N SER A 690 -9.01 16.20 -14.04
CA SER A 690 -7.82 16.54 -13.27
C SER A 690 -6.70 15.49 -13.33
N SER A 691 -7.01 14.23 -13.66
CA SER A 691 -5.98 13.19 -13.83
C SER A 691 -5.06 13.50 -15.01
N PHE A 692 -5.59 14.15 -16.05
CA PHE A 692 -4.83 14.54 -17.24
C PHE A 692 -4.40 16.00 -17.21
N TRP A 693 -5.27 16.89 -16.73
CA TRP A 693 -5.01 18.32 -16.68
C TRP A 693 -5.40 18.89 -15.30
N PRO A 694 -4.51 18.79 -14.30
CA PRO A 694 -4.79 19.18 -12.92
C PRO A 694 -5.21 20.66 -12.76
N SER A 695 -4.72 21.53 -13.65
CA SER A 695 -5.01 22.97 -13.63
C SER A 695 -6.25 23.39 -14.43
N LEU A 696 -6.95 22.42 -15.02
CA LEU A 696 -8.14 22.66 -15.83
C LEU A 696 -9.41 22.54 -14.96
N PRO A 697 -10.37 23.47 -15.05
CA PRO A 697 -11.52 23.45 -14.16
C PRO A 697 -12.53 22.36 -14.54
N ALA A 698 -13.24 21.83 -13.54
CA ALA A 698 -14.45 21.03 -13.76
C ALA A 698 -15.55 21.85 -14.46
N ASP A 699 -16.60 21.20 -14.97
CA ASP A 699 -17.75 21.82 -15.64
C ASP A 699 -17.34 22.64 -16.87
N ILE A 700 -16.54 22.03 -17.75
CA ILE A 700 -16.09 22.64 -19.00
C ILE A 700 -17.30 22.97 -19.87
N GLN A 701 -17.38 24.20 -20.39
CA GLN A 701 -18.54 24.66 -21.17
C GLN A 701 -18.35 24.51 -22.68
N ALA A 702 -17.12 24.56 -23.17
CA ALA A 702 -16.81 24.28 -24.57
C ALA A 702 -15.36 23.81 -24.72
N ALA A 703 -15.08 23.00 -25.73
CA ALA A 703 -13.73 22.63 -26.10
C ALA A 703 -13.64 22.42 -27.61
N TYR A 704 -12.50 22.74 -28.23
CA TYR A 704 -12.23 22.36 -29.60
C TYR A 704 -10.73 22.16 -29.85
N GLU A 705 -10.41 21.29 -30.80
CA GLU A 705 -9.05 21.12 -31.32
C GLU A 705 -8.85 22.03 -32.53
N ASN A 706 -7.83 22.88 -32.45
CA ASN A 706 -7.49 23.78 -33.55
C ASN A 706 -6.61 23.08 -34.61
N PRO A 707 -6.40 23.69 -35.78
CA PRO A 707 -5.61 23.09 -36.88
C PRO A 707 -4.12 22.86 -36.57
N ARG A 708 -3.62 23.24 -35.38
CA ARG A 708 -2.22 23.07 -34.94
C ARG A 708 -2.10 22.01 -33.83
N ASP A 709 -3.08 21.11 -33.73
CA ASP A 709 -3.17 20.04 -32.72
C ASP A 709 -3.10 20.55 -31.27
N LYS A 710 -3.71 21.72 -31.02
CA LYS A 710 -3.90 22.27 -29.67
C LYS A 710 -5.37 22.27 -29.32
N ILE A 711 -5.71 21.88 -28.10
CA ILE A 711 -7.08 21.96 -27.61
C ILE A 711 -7.25 23.27 -26.86
N LEU A 712 -8.27 24.03 -27.22
CA LEU A 712 -8.73 25.16 -26.42
C LEU A 712 -9.95 24.72 -25.63
N VAL A 713 -9.94 25.01 -24.33
CA VAL A 713 -10.99 24.65 -23.39
C VAL A 713 -11.52 25.91 -22.72
N PHE A 714 -12.84 26.05 -22.63
CA PHE A 714 -13.51 27.26 -22.20
C PHE A 714 -14.34 27.01 -20.96
N LYS A 715 -14.22 27.92 -19.99
CA LYS A 715 -15.08 28.01 -18.83
C LYS A 715 -15.22 29.47 -18.41
N ASP A 716 -16.47 29.92 -18.33
CA ASP A 716 -16.86 31.27 -18.01
C ASP A 716 -16.17 32.27 -18.97
N GLU A 717 -15.56 33.32 -18.45
CA GLU A 717 -14.83 34.31 -19.27
C GLU A 717 -13.40 33.89 -19.60
N ASN A 718 -13.02 32.65 -19.30
CA ASN A 718 -11.65 32.17 -19.41
C ASN A 718 -11.52 31.00 -20.40
N PHE A 719 -10.34 30.90 -21.00
CA PHE A 719 -9.95 29.73 -21.77
C PHE A 719 -8.54 29.28 -21.44
N TRP A 720 -8.32 27.98 -21.58
CA TRP A 720 -7.06 27.29 -21.42
C TRP A 720 -6.62 26.72 -22.75
N MET A 721 -5.31 26.65 -22.98
CA MET A 721 -4.75 25.98 -24.14
C MET A 721 -3.92 24.79 -23.69
N ILE A 722 -4.23 23.63 -24.26
CA ILE A 722 -3.64 22.35 -23.93
C ILE A 722 -2.79 21.86 -25.11
N ARG A 723 -1.63 21.28 -24.79
CA ARG A 723 -0.80 20.52 -25.72
C ARG A 723 -0.39 19.20 -25.07
N GLY A 724 -0.93 18.08 -25.53
CA GLY A 724 -0.69 16.79 -24.88
C GLY A 724 -1.35 16.75 -23.49
N TYR A 725 -0.59 16.31 -22.48
CA TYR A 725 -1.02 16.29 -21.08
C TYR A 725 -0.71 17.58 -20.31
N ALA A 726 -0.24 18.63 -20.99
CA ALA A 726 0.13 19.89 -20.34
C ALA A 726 -0.80 21.04 -20.75
N VAL A 727 -1.29 21.77 -19.74
CA VAL A 727 -1.82 23.12 -19.89
C VAL A 727 -0.64 24.07 -20.07
N LEU A 728 -0.68 24.95 -21.08
CA LEU A 728 0.44 25.84 -21.37
C LEU A 728 0.63 26.90 -20.26
N PRO A 729 1.88 27.30 -19.94
CA PRO A 729 2.25 28.04 -18.72
C PRO A 729 1.75 29.49 -18.60
N ASP A 730 0.91 29.97 -19.51
CA ASP A 730 0.36 31.35 -19.50
C ASP A 730 -1.19 31.37 -19.52
N TYR A 731 -1.83 30.28 -19.13
CA TYR A 731 -3.27 30.10 -19.14
C TYR A 731 -3.80 29.83 -17.72
N PRO A 732 -5.03 30.27 -17.36
CA PRO A 732 -6.08 30.79 -18.24
C PRO A 732 -5.84 32.20 -18.79
N LYS A 733 -6.44 32.47 -19.95
CA LYS A 733 -6.56 33.82 -20.52
C LYS A 733 -8.02 34.19 -20.70
N SER A 734 -8.32 35.48 -20.67
CA SER A 734 -9.68 35.97 -20.90
C SER A 734 -10.10 35.75 -22.35
N ILE A 735 -11.33 35.28 -22.60
CA ILE A 735 -11.90 35.15 -23.95
C ILE A 735 -11.93 36.48 -24.71
N HIS A 736 -11.92 37.63 -24.03
CA HIS A 736 -11.93 38.95 -24.68
C HIS A 736 -10.69 39.23 -25.54
N ILE A 737 -9.56 38.56 -25.27
CA ILE A 737 -8.38 38.68 -26.12
C ILE A 737 -8.57 38.00 -27.49
N LEU A 738 -9.55 37.10 -27.60
CA LEU A 738 -9.97 36.47 -28.86
C LEU A 738 -10.97 37.36 -29.61
N GLY A 739 -11.23 38.59 -29.14
CA GLY A 739 -12.14 39.54 -29.80
C GLY A 739 -13.61 39.42 -29.38
N PHE A 740 -13.94 38.61 -28.37
CA PHE A 740 -15.30 38.56 -27.84
C PHE A 740 -15.67 39.86 -27.09
N PRO A 741 -16.83 40.48 -27.36
CA PRO A 741 -17.25 41.68 -26.63
C PRO A 741 -17.49 41.38 -25.16
N ARG A 742 -17.24 42.34 -24.26
CA ARG A 742 -17.36 42.19 -22.80
C ARG A 742 -18.72 41.70 -22.28
N ARG A 743 -19.76 41.77 -23.13
CA ARG A 743 -21.10 41.23 -22.86
C ARG A 743 -21.19 39.70 -22.93
N VAL A 744 -20.25 39.05 -23.60
CA VAL A 744 -20.19 37.58 -23.69
C VAL A 744 -19.46 37.07 -22.45
N LYS A 745 -20.15 36.26 -21.67
CA LYS A 745 -19.69 35.79 -20.35
C LYS A 745 -19.32 34.30 -20.30
N LYS A 746 -19.70 33.55 -21.34
CA LYS A 746 -19.42 32.12 -21.51
C LYS A 746 -19.58 31.72 -22.97
N ILE A 747 -19.07 30.54 -23.31
CA ILE A 747 -19.21 29.90 -24.62
C ILE A 747 -19.93 28.57 -24.45
N ASP A 748 -21.06 28.36 -25.14
CA ASP A 748 -21.90 27.16 -24.94
C ASP A 748 -21.41 25.95 -25.74
N ALA A 749 -20.73 26.15 -26.88
CA ALA A 749 -20.04 25.10 -27.63
C ALA A 749 -19.04 25.71 -28.61
N ALA A 750 -18.07 24.92 -29.09
CA ALA A 750 -17.11 25.34 -30.10
C ALA A 750 -16.80 24.18 -31.05
N VAL A 751 -16.63 24.45 -32.35
CA VAL A 751 -16.15 23.46 -33.31
C VAL A 751 -15.29 24.11 -34.39
N CYS A 752 -14.10 23.54 -34.64
CA CYS A 752 -13.25 23.97 -35.75
C CYS A 752 -13.53 23.10 -36.99
N ASP A 753 -13.85 23.75 -38.10
CA ASP A 753 -13.93 23.10 -39.40
C ASP A 753 -12.53 22.96 -40.00
N ARG A 754 -12.05 21.72 -40.06
CA ARG A 754 -10.74 21.38 -40.60
C ARG A 754 -10.58 21.75 -42.08
N ASN A 755 -11.67 21.80 -42.85
CA ASN A 755 -11.62 22.11 -44.28
C ASN A 755 -11.42 23.61 -44.53
N THR A 756 -12.10 24.45 -43.75
CA THR A 756 -12.09 25.91 -43.94
C THR A 756 -11.18 26.64 -42.96
N ARG A 757 -10.63 25.92 -41.95
CA ARG A 757 -9.82 26.43 -40.84
C ARG A 757 -10.52 27.52 -40.02
N LYS A 758 -11.85 27.41 -39.91
CA LYS A 758 -12.73 28.37 -39.25
C LYS A 758 -13.35 27.74 -38.00
N THR A 759 -13.40 28.49 -36.90
CA THR A 759 -13.91 28.01 -35.62
C THR A 759 -15.25 28.64 -35.31
N TYR A 760 -16.31 27.82 -35.27
CA TYR A 760 -17.65 28.25 -34.93
C TYR A 760 -17.82 28.25 -33.41
N PHE A 761 -18.17 29.40 -32.84
CA PHE A 761 -18.48 29.55 -31.42
C PHE A 761 -19.98 29.73 -31.21
N PHE A 762 -20.58 28.83 -30.46
CA PHE A 762 -22.00 28.90 -30.12
C PHE A 762 -22.17 29.82 -28.92
N VAL A 763 -22.13 31.11 -29.24
CA VAL A 763 -22.57 32.27 -28.44
C VAL A 763 -23.34 33.26 -29.32
N GLY A 764 -23.54 32.88 -30.59
CA GLY A 764 -24.00 33.72 -31.69
C GLY A 764 -22.91 34.33 -32.60
N ILE A 765 -21.61 34.00 -32.46
CA ILE A 765 -20.48 34.69 -33.12
C ILE A 765 -19.45 33.70 -33.73
N TRP A 766 -18.75 34.09 -34.81
CA TRP A 766 -17.72 33.29 -35.49
C TRP A 766 -16.32 33.97 -35.44
N TYR A 767 -15.25 33.17 -35.30
CA TYR A 767 -13.85 33.58 -35.26
C TYR A 767 -12.98 32.87 -36.33
N ASP A 768 -12.04 33.61 -36.94
CA ASP A 768 -11.04 33.08 -37.89
C ASP A 768 -9.71 32.80 -37.18
N GLU A 769 -9.29 31.53 -37.20
CA GLU A 769 -8.08 31.05 -36.53
C GLU A 769 -6.80 31.44 -37.30
N VAL A 770 -6.90 31.75 -38.60
CA VAL A 770 -5.74 32.11 -39.43
C VAL A 770 -5.32 33.54 -39.16
N THR A 771 -6.28 34.45 -39.09
CA THR A 771 -6.05 35.87 -38.77
C THR A 771 -6.06 36.15 -37.27
N GLN A 772 -6.48 35.18 -36.44
CA GLN A 772 -6.73 35.36 -35.00
C GLN A 772 -7.66 36.54 -34.70
N THR A 773 -8.61 36.79 -35.61
CA THR A 773 -9.56 37.90 -35.49
C THR A 773 -10.97 37.47 -35.86
N MET A 774 -11.95 38.26 -35.42
CA MET A 774 -13.35 38.04 -35.73
C MET A 774 -13.68 38.57 -37.13
N ASP A 775 -14.42 37.79 -37.93
CA ASP A 775 -14.86 38.22 -39.26
C ASP A 775 -15.89 39.37 -39.16
N LYS A 776 -15.81 40.35 -40.09
CA LYS A 776 -16.71 41.51 -40.13
C LYS A 776 -18.15 41.05 -40.46
N GLY A 777 -19.12 41.39 -39.59
CA GLY A 777 -20.56 41.19 -39.86
C GLY A 777 -21.36 40.37 -38.81
N TYR A 778 -20.75 39.94 -37.71
CA TYR A 778 -21.38 39.13 -36.65
C TYR A 778 -21.94 39.98 -35.48
N PRO A 779 -22.94 39.49 -34.70
CA PRO A 779 -23.47 38.11 -34.59
C PRO A 779 -24.51 37.67 -35.64
N HIS A 780 -24.69 36.35 -35.81
CA HIS A 780 -25.73 35.74 -36.65
C HIS A 780 -26.55 34.68 -35.89
N ARG A 781 -27.82 34.48 -36.30
CA ARG A 781 -28.69 33.44 -35.72
C ARG A 781 -28.28 32.06 -36.22
N VAL A 782 -28.04 31.12 -35.28
CA VAL A 782 -27.63 29.72 -35.55
C VAL A 782 -28.51 29.07 -36.61
N VAL A 783 -29.84 29.21 -36.50
CA VAL A 783 -30.83 28.60 -37.40
C VAL A 783 -30.71 29.07 -38.87
N LYS A 784 -30.11 30.23 -39.12
CA LYS A 784 -29.88 30.74 -40.48
C LYS A 784 -28.68 30.07 -41.16
N TYR A 785 -27.68 29.67 -40.37
CA TYR A 785 -26.44 29.04 -40.85
C TYR A 785 -26.48 27.52 -40.77
N PHE A 786 -27.16 26.99 -39.75
CA PHE A 786 -27.36 25.56 -39.49
C PHE A 786 -28.87 25.28 -39.34
N PRO A 787 -29.64 25.27 -40.45
CA PRO A 787 -31.06 24.92 -40.38
C PRO A 787 -31.25 23.49 -39.84
N GLY A 788 -32.23 23.31 -38.94
CA GLY A 788 -32.62 22.00 -38.41
C GLY A 788 -32.02 21.61 -37.05
N ILE A 789 -30.93 22.22 -36.59
CA ILE A 789 -30.30 21.87 -35.28
C ILE A 789 -30.93 22.61 -34.08
N GLY A 790 -31.74 23.64 -34.34
CA GLY A 790 -32.40 24.48 -33.34
C GLY A 790 -31.52 25.62 -32.80
N LEU A 791 -31.96 26.25 -31.71
CA LEU A 791 -31.35 27.49 -31.18
C LEU A 791 -30.20 27.25 -30.19
N GLN A 792 -30.23 26.15 -29.44
CA GLN A 792 -29.27 25.85 -28.38
C GLN A 792 -28.41 24.64 -28.78
N VAL A 793 -27.10 24.75 -28.53
CA VAL A 793 -26.10 23.72 -28.79
C VAL A 793 -25.29 23.58 -27.51
N ASP A 794 -25.30 22.39 -26.92
CA ASP A 794 -24.63 22.09 -25.64
C ASP A 794 -23.19 21.61 -25.86
N ALA A 795 -22.92 20.94 -26.98
CA ALA A 795 -21.58 20.59 -27.42
C ALA A 795 -21.55 20.37 -28.93
N ALA A 796 -20.38 20.52 -29.55
CA ALA A 796 -20.21 20.27 -30.98
C ALA A 796 -18.81 19.76 -31.30
N PHE A 797 -18.69 18.83 -32.24
CA PHE A 797 -17.39 18.44 -32.79
C PHE A 797 -17.51 18.01 -34.27
N GLN A 798 -16.38 17.97 -34.98
CA GLN A 798 -16.34 17.52 -36.37
C GLN A 798 -15.71 16.12 -36.45
N HIS A 799 -16.36 15.21 -37.16
CA HIS A 799 -15.84 13.87 -37.44
C HIS A 799 -16.24 13.41 -38.84
N LYS A 800 -15.28 12.84 -39.60
CA LYS A 800 -15.46 12.35 -40.97
C LYS A 800 -16.15 13.35 -41.93
N GLY A 801 -15.95 14.65 -41.72
CA GLY A 801 -16.51 15.72 -42.54
C GLY A 801 -17.91 16.20 -42.14
N PHE A 802 -18.55 15.55 -41.17
CA PHE A 802 -19.83 15.97 -40.60
C PHE A 802 -19.62 16.73 -39.30
N PHE A 803 -20.55 17.64 -38.98
CA PHE A 803 -20.66 18.21 -37.65
C PHE A 803 -21.67 17.42 -36.82
N TYR A 804 -21.28 17.08 -35.60
CA TYR A 804 -22.16 16.46 -34.62
C TYR A 804 -22.53 17.52 -33.58
N PHE A 805 -23.80 17.93 -33.57
CA PHE A 805 -24.33 18.88 -32.60
C PHE A 805 -25.09 18.13 -31.50
N PHE A 806 -24.86 18.50 -30.25
CA PHE A 806 -25.48 17.90 -29.08
C PHE A 806 -26.44 18.90 -28.47
N ARG A 807 -27.65 18.42 -28.15
CA ARG A 807 -28.67 19.21 -27.49
C ARG A 807 -29.53 18.29 -26.62
N ARG A 808 -29.40 18.44 -25.31
CA ARG A 808 -29.95 17.54 -24.30
C ARG A 808 -29.53 16.09 -24.62
N SER A 809 -30.44 15.14 -24.54
CA SER A 809 -30.19 13.73 -24.86
C SER A 809 -30.24 13.39 -26.36
N LYS A 810 -30.17 14.38 -27.26
CA LYS A 810 -30.12 14.18 -28.72
C LYS A 810 -28.80 14.68 -29.32
N GLN A 811 -28.29 13.94 -30.29
CA GLN A 811 -27.23 14.40 -31.20
C GLN A 811 -27.74 14.46 -32.64
N PHE A 812 -27.25 15.44 -33.39
CA PHE A 812 -27.62 15.76 -34.77
C PHE A 812 -26.36 15.68 -35.63
N GLU A 813 -26.32 14.70 -36.53
CA GLU A 813 -25.31 14.65 -37.58
C GLU A 813 -25.73 15.61 -38.69
N TYR A 814 -24.86 16.56 -39.03
CA TYR A 814 -25.14 17.65 -39.95
C TYR A 814 -24.09 17.68 -41.06
N ASP A 815 -24.55 17.72 -42.30
CA ASP A 815 -23.67 17.85 -43.46
C ASP A 815 -23.44 19.34 -43.77
N PRO A 816 -22.23 19.87 -43.58
CA PRO A 816 -21.93 21.27 -43.87
C PRO A 816 -22.01 21.63 -45.36
N LYS A 817 -21.90 20.65 -46.27
CA LYS A 817 -22.01 20.86 -47.73
C LYS A 817 -23.46 20.90 -48.17
N ALA A 818 -24.28 19.94 -47.73
CA ALA A 818 -25.70 19.87 -48.06
C ALA A 818 -26.57 20.83 -47.22
N LYS A 819 -26.03 21.36 -46.12
CA LYS A 819 -26.69 22.24 -45.15
C LYS A 819 -27.98 21.66 -44.57
N ASN A 820 -27.96 20.38 -44.22
CA ASN A 820 -29.09 19.69 -43.60
C ASN A 820 -28.63 18.68 -42.53
N VAL A 821 -29.58 18.29 -41.67
CA VAL A 821 -29.39 17.21 -40.70
C VAL A 821 -29.58 15.87 -41.42
N THR A 822 -28.55 15.02 -41.41
CA THR A 822 -28.59 13.68 -42.03
C THR A 822 -29.16 12.63 -41.08
N ARG A 823 -28.89 12.76 -39.77
CA ARG A 823 -29.33 11.78 -38.77
C ARG A 823 -29.55 12.41 -37.39
N ILE A 824 -30.54 11.92 -36.65
CA ILE A 824 -30.77 12.25 -35.24
C ILE A 824 -30.59 10.97 -34.42
N MET A 825 -29.78 11.03 -33.36
CA MET A 825 -29.43 9.89 -32.50
C MET A 825 -29.50 10.27 -31.03
N LYS A 826 -29.45 9.29 -30.11
CA LYS A 826 -29.21 9.56 -28.69
C LYS A 826 -27.75 10.00 -28.48
N THR A 827 -27.49 10.81 -27.47
CA THR A 827 -26.14 11.27 -27.12
C THR A 827 -25.18 10.14 -26.78
N ASN A 828 -25.68 9.08 -26.15
CA ASN A 828 -24.87 7.96 -25.69
C ASN A 828 -24.59 6.87 -26.75
N THR A 829 -25.00 7.05 -28.02
CA THR A 829 -24.76 6.02 -29.05
C THR A 829 -23.29 5.79 -29.36
N TRP A 830 -22.40 6.67 -28.90
CA TRP A 830 -20.95 6.50 -29.00
C TRP A 830 -20.39 5.43 -28.02
N PHE A 831 -21.12 5.08 -26.96
CA PHE A 831 -20.67 4.17 -25.88
C PHE A 831 -21.15 2.70 -26.01
N GLN A 832 -21.69 2.30 -27.17
CA GLN A 832 -22.13 0.91 -27.48
C GLN A 832 -23.00 0.23 -26.41
N CYS A 833 -23.88 1.00 -25.76
CA CYS A 833 -24.78 0.48 -24.73
C CYS A 833 -25.71 -0.63 -25.26
N ARG A 834 -25.65 -1.81 -24.63
CA ARG A 834 -26.58 -2.91 -24.91
C ARG A 834 -27.94 -2.58 -24.30
N GLU A 835 -29.00 -2.64 -25.09
CA GLU A 835 -30.35 -2.52 -24.54
C GLU A 835 -30.63 -3.70 -23.58
N PRO A 836 -31.14 -3.45 -22.37
CA PRO A 836 -31.47 -4.52 -21.43
C PRO A 836 -32.61 -5.39 -21.97
N LEU A 837 -32.40 -6.71 -21.96
CA LEU A 837 -33.45 -7.69 -22.21
C LEU A 837 -34.41 -7.74 -21.01
N ASN A 838 -35.69 -7.53 -21.30
CA ASN A 838 -36.90 -7.63 -20.47
C ASN A 838 -37.37 -6.39 -19.69
N SER A 839 -38.31 -5.66 -20.29
CA SER A 839 -39.60 -5.35 -19.64
C SER A 839 -40.73 -5.74 -20.59
N SER A 840 -41.61 -6.62 -20.12
CA SER A 840 -42.87 -6.97 -20.76
C SER A 840 -43.73 -5.73 -21.02
N SER A 841 -44.27 -5.66 -22.24
CA SER A 841 -45.57 -5.08 -22.62
C SER A 841 -46.09 -3.88 -21.82
N ASP A 842 -46.08 -2.71 -22.45
CA ASP A 842 -47.33 -1.93 -22.55
C ASP A 842 -47.42 -1.21 -23.90
N PHE A 843 -48.38 -1.68 -24.69
CA PHE A 843 -48.86 -1.06 -25.91
C PHE A 843 -49.65 0.20 -25.51
N THR A 844 -49.26 1.37 -26.00
CA THR A 844 -50.21 2.47 -26.21
C THR A 844 -49.99 3.05 -27.61
N ILE A 845 -50.99 2.81 -28.45
CA ILE A 845 -51.15 3.38 -29.79
C ILE A 845 -51.69 4.80 -29.61
N SER A 846 -51.09 5.77 -30.31
CA SER A 846 -51.79 6.97 -30.75
C SER A 846 -51.59 7.12 -32.25
N GLU A 847 -52.64 6.80 -33.00
CA GLU A 847 -52.78 7.12 -34.42
C GLU A 847 -52.84 8.64 -34.61
N GLU A 848 -52.11 9.17 -35.60
CA GLU A 848 -52.67 10.18 -36.50
C GLU A 848 -51.83 10.30 -37.80
N ASN A 849 -52.52 9.93 -38.89
CA ASN A 849 -52.33 10.10 -40.34
C ASN A 849 -51.32 11.15 -40.87
N VAL A 850 -50.60 10.82 -41.96
CA VAL A 850 -50.95 11.20 -43.36
C VAL A 850 -49.94 10.65 -44.39
N HIS A 851 -50.51 10.29 -45.55
CA HIS A 851 -50.05 9.62 -46.76
C HIS A 851 -48.88 10.21 -47.60
N SER A 852 -48.41 9.33 -48.49
CA SER A 852 -47.68 9.52 -49.76
C SER A 852 -46.15 9.57 -49.65
N GLY A 853 -45.34 8.72 -50.28
CA GLY A 853 -45.57 7.77 -51.36
C GLY A 853 -44.36 7.77 -52.31
N ARG A 854 -43.33 6.95 -52.03
CA ARG A 854 -42.53 6.18 -53.01
C ARG A 854 -41.40 5.41 -52.33
N VAL A 855 -41.21 4.20 -52.81
CA VAL A 855 -40.46 3.07 -52.26
C VAL A 855 -39.06 3.02 -52.89
N GLU A 856 -38.01 2.72 -52.10
CA GLU A 856 -37.02 1.69 -52.47
C GLU A 856 -36.22 1.15 -51.26
N MET A 857 -36.53 -0.12 -50.97
CA MET A 857 -35.90 -1.23 -50.22
C MET A 857 -34.94 -1.01 -49.02
N PHE A 858 -35.39 -1.57 -47.89
CA PHE A 858 -34.74 -1.84 -46.60
C PHE A 858 -33.85 -3.09 -46.61
N TYR A 859 -32.81 -3.13 -45.75
CA TYR A 859 -32.54 -4.29 -44.86
C TYR A 859 -31.66 -3.89 -43.64
N HIS A 860 -32.32 -3.62 -42.52
CA HIS A 860 -31.83 -3.58 -41.13
C HIS A 860 -33.08 -3.99 -40.31
N LYS A 861 -33.11 -4.84 -39.29
CA LYS A 861 -32.19 -5.20 -38.20
C LYS A 861 -32.74 -6.50 -37.55
N ASN A 862 -31.89 -7.13 -36.73
CA ASN A 862 -32.20 -7.92 -35.52
C ASN A 862 -33.67 -8.22 -35.18
N LEU A 863 -33.97 -9.48 -34.88
CA LEU A 863 -35.00 -9.82 -33.91
C LEU A 863 -34.54 -10.99 -33.03
N ASN A 864 -34.56 -10.76 -31.72
CA ASN A 864 -34.45 -11.76 -30.68
C ASN A 864 -35.86 -12.20 -30.25
N LEU A 865 -35.98 -13.50 -29.91
CA LEU A 865 -36.84 -14.11 -28.89
C LEU A 865 -38.35 -14.45 -29.17
N LEU A 866 -38.57 -15.78 -29.15
CA LEU A 866 -39.56 -16.58 -28.39
C LEU A 866 -41.02 -16.70 -28.86
N ILE A 867 -41.54 -17.93 -28.95
CA ILE A 867 -42.71 -18.47 -28.20
C ILE A 867 -42.94 -19.97 -28.50
N PHE A 868 -43.41 -20.66 -27.47
CA PHE A 868 -43.80 -22.06 -27.27
C PHE A 868 -44.68 -22.73 -28.37
N SER A 869 -44.27 -23.96 -28.72
CA SER A 869 -44.99 -25.25 -28.83
C SER A 869 -46.32 -25.43 -29.60
N ILE A 870 -46.39 -26.62 -30.23
CA ILE A 870 -47.53 -27.34 -30.89
C ILE A 870 -47.58 -27.04 -32.40
N VAL A 871 -47.24 -27.94 -33.32
CA VAL A 871 -47.88 -29.23 -33.68
C VAL A 871 -46.80 -30.08 -34.41
N HIS A 872 -46.37 -31.23 -33.87
CA HIS A 872 -46.96 -32.54 -34.18
C HIS A 872 -46.94 -33.01 -35.66
N VAL A 873 -45.90 -32.76 -36.44
CA VAL A 873 -45.61 -33.48 -37.72
C VAL A 873 -44.08 -33.36 -37.93
N LEU A 874 -43.18 -34.27 -37.56
CA LEU A 874 -43.07 -35.69 -37.90
C LEU A 874 -42.28 -36.45 -36.81
N LYS A 875 -42.94 -37.42 -36.18
CA LYS A 875 -42.31 -38.67 -35.71
C LYS A 875 -41.89 -39.46 -36.96
N ASN A 876 -40.63 -39.92 -37.03
CA ASN A 876 -40.23 -41.32 -37.33
C ASN A 876 -38.84 -41.40 -37.97
N TYR A 877 -38.15 -42.51 -37.61
CA TYR A 877 -36.84 -43.03 -38.04
C TYR A 877 -35.66 -42.44 -37.25
N SER A 878 -35.08 -43.08 -36.23
CA SER A 878 -34.70 -44.49 -35.98
C SER A 878 -33.68 -45.08 -36.97
N TYR A 879 -32.60 -45.63 -36.39
CA TYR A 879 -31.43 -46.32 -36.99
C TYR A 879 -30.48 -45.39 -37.78
N GLN A 880 -29.18 -45.28 -37.47
CA GLN A 880 -28.18 -46.30 -37.12
C GLN A 880 -27.09 -45.72 -36.21
#